data_AF-A0A1F5Z7R6-F1
#
_entry.id   AF-A0A1F5Z7R6-F1
#
_cell.length_a   1.000
_cell.length_b   1.000
_cell.length_c   1.000
_cell.angle_alpha   90.00
_cell.angle_beta   90.00
_cell.angle_gamma   90.00
#
_symmetry.space_group_name_H-M   'P 1'
#
loop_
_entity.id
_entity.type
_entity.pdbx_description
1 polymer ?
#
loop_
_entity_poly.entity_id
_entity_poly.type
_entity_poly.pdbx_seq_one_letter_code
_entity_poly.pdbx_strand_id
1 'polypeptide(L)'
;MAPGKILFEDSLYKMWYTGTNANGFQQIGYATSTDGIHWVKHFKNPVLAVGLNNEWDSKVISEASVIKNEDQYLIWYLGYNGFNERYQIGFATSLDGVNWEKYTSNPVLTYSATGWDDRGVAHPMVLKINNIYHMWYSAISFLSIFPRWRIGFATSTDGIHWNKYSKNPILISDQPWEFNKGDGTSGPNVLYDGNLFHMWYHVPGIGYAVSYDGTTWFKYPNNPVLSLGNNFEWDSFFIGGQNVIYDNKEYKMYYAGASEGDNYKIGLAISETLPYISLPTITPSLTPVSSPTTSLSPTPTLNITVIPTYTPTQTPSMTSTPTFSPTPTVPLFSPIVIVPGLGASINWNDLFSCNLSNSNNWESMPFYTAKIYDPIMTILASEIKLVRDKDFYFYTYDWRQPLNKLGDNFKKYINKISQKHLPGTKFRMIGHSLGGLVLRNYVFNNPDHKALTILTAGTPHKGTLDSYPLWENGDTKWIANIPAKTLIKILLLNCKLKLTKSQNNNTFQEIDLNKLNLLTSDREIVQNNVPVIKQLLPVFNFIKKEETTINFIEMFEKNNWIIDHPFPISVGYPYVYSISGINNKTLQYFVVTDASKKDANIGNWIDGKPKKVETVLEGDGTVLRDSSIIPGINHNIEIEGDHLDVIASKKAIKYILAYLKYFNVQIDEAPELLNFSDQQLLSIILEKNGSMVLTDNISESISERNMLVKINPKKGIYKLNILPEETSDSLLFLLLSSREEDINFKTYKLKLKKNSSLQFELTYDDTNFNKIKLKSINY
;
A
#
# COMPACT_ATOMS: atom_id res chain seq x y z
N MET A 1 20.43 27.17 -19.65
CA MET A 1 20.40 28.26 -18.66
C MET A 1 19.44 27.88 -17.57
N ALA A 2 19.75 28.20 -16.31
CA ALA A 2 18.88 28.01 -15.14
C ALA A 2 18.83 29.30 -14.32
N PRO A 3 17.69 29.68 -13.71
CA PRO A 3 17.49 31.02 -13.16
C PRO A 3 18.29 31.33 -11.88
N GLY A 4 18.80 30.32 -11.16
CA GLY A 4 19.61 30.52 -9.95
C GLY A 4 18.85 31.29 -8.86
N LYS A 5 19.21 32.56 -8.62
CA LYS A 5 18.50 33.45 -7.67
C LYS A 5 17.92 34.68 -8.36
N ILE A 6 16.66 34.99 -8.05
CA ILE A 6 16.05 36.30 -8.33
C ILE A 6 15.85 37.06 -7.02
N LEU A 7 16.12 38.37 -7.05
CA LEU A 7 15.71 39.34 -6.04
C LEU A 7 14.89 40.45 -6.71
N PHE A 8 13.89 40.96 -5.99
CA PHE A 8 13.11 42.13 -6.39
C PHE A 8 13.34 43.23 -5.36
N GLU A 9 14.08 44.27 -5.76
CA GLU A 9 14.46 45.40 -4.90
C GLU A 9 14.36 46.67 -5.74
N ASP A 10 13.88 47.78 -5.15
CA ASP A 10 13.82 49.09 -5.81
C ASP A 10 13.10 49.05 -7.17
N SER A 11 12.01 48.29 -7.26
CA SER A 11 11.22 48.06 -8.49
C SER A 11 12.02 47.42 -9.64
N LEU A 12 13.14 46.76 -9.34
CA LEU A 12 13.99 46.09 -10.31
C LEU A 12 14.16 44.61 -9.94
N TYR A 13 13.90 43.74 -10.92
CA TYR A 13 14.26 42.34 -10.82
C TYR A 13 15.73 42.15 -11.17
N LYS A 14 16.44 41.39 -10.33
CA LYS A 14 17.86 41.06 -10.46
C LYS A 14 18.00 39.54 -10.46
N MET A 15 18.56 38.95 -11.50
CA MET A 15 18.72 37.51 -11.64
C MET A 15 20.20 37.13 -11.75
N TRP A 16 20.65 36.24 -10.87
CA TRP A 16 21.94 35.57 -10.96
C TRP A 16 21.73 34.15 -11.49
N TYR A 17 21.89 33.98 -12.80
CA TYR A 17 21.52 32.76 -13.54
C TYR A 17 22.74 31.92 -13.91
N THR A 18 22.56 30.61 -14.01
CA THR A 18 23.59 29.70 -14.53
C THR A 18 23.59 29.76 -16.06
N GLY A 19 24.72 30.13 -16.65
CA GLY A 19 25.01 30.07 -18.08
C GLY A 19 26.14 29.10 -18.40
N THR A 20 26.17 28.60 -19.63
CA THR A 20 27.26 27.73 -20.11
C THR A 20 28.05 28.47 -21.18
N ASN A 21 29.37 28.53 -21.01
CA ASN A 21 30.25 29.15 -22.01
C ASN A 21 30.58 28.19 -23.17
N ALA A 22 31.29 28.68 -24.19
CA ALA A 22 31.66 27.87 -25.36
C ALA A 22 32.52 26.64 -25.05
N ASN A 23 33.21 26.62 -23.91
CA ASN A 23 34.03 25.49 -23.45
C ASN A 23 33.24 24.48 -22.59
N GLY A 24 31.92 24.68 -22.44
CA GLY A 24 31.05 23.81 -21.64
C GLY A 24 31.11 24.09 -20.12
N PHE A 25 31.79 25.15 -19.66
CA PHE A 25 31.85 25.48 -18.24
C PHE A 25 30.58 26.21 -17.82
N GLN A 26 29.99 25.79 -16.71
CA GLN A 26 28.85 26.47 -16.09
C GLN A 26 29.35 27.58 -15.16
N GLN A 27 28.78 28.77 -15.30
CA GLN A 27 29.19 29.99 -14.58
C GLN A 27 27.96 30.85 -14.27
N ILE A 28 28.08 31.79 -13.33
CA ILE A 28 26.96 32.69 -12.99
C ILE A 28 27.02 33.95 -13.83
N GLY A 29 25.94 34.23 -14.55
CA GLY A 29 25.65 35.51 -15.17
C GLY A 29 24.67 36.34 -14.34
N TYR A 30 24.55 37.61 -14.71
CA TYR A 30 23.65 38.60 -14.13
C TYR A 30 22.74 39.19 -15.22
N ALA A 31 21.47 39.38 -14.91
CA ALA A 31 20.51 40.05 -15.77
C ALA A 31 19.52 40.86 -14.93
N THR A 32 18.98 41.94 -15.52
CA THR A 32 17.97 42.78 -14.88
C THR A 32 16.69 42.85 -15.71
N SER A 33 15.57 43.12 -15.04
CA SER A 33 14.28 43.31 -15.69
C SER A 33 13.43 44.30 -14.89
N THR A 34 12.64 45.12 -15.58
CA THR A 34 11.68 46.05 -14.96
C THR A 34 10.27 45.45 -14.83
N ASP A 35 9.98 44.36 -15.55
CA ASP A 35 8.65 43.73 -15.60
C ASP A 35 8.66 42.25 -15.19
N GLY A 36 9.84 41.68 -14.95
CA GLY A 36 10.04 40.26 -14.64
C GLY A 36 9.92 39.33 -15.86
N ILE A 37 9.66 39.87 -17.05
CA ILE A 37 9.41 39.09 -18.27
C ILE A 37 10.53 39.31 -19.28
N HIS A 38 10.90 40.56 -19.51
CA HIS A 38 11.95 40.95 -20.46
C HIS A 38 13.25 41.21 -19.70
N TRP A 39 14.27 40.40 -19.99
CA TRP A 39 15.54 40.40 -19.25
C TRP A 39 16.70 40.94 -20.10
N VAL A 40 17.46 41.87 -19.54
CA VAL A 40 18.68 42.43 -20.14
C VAL A 40 19.90 41.82 -19.44
N LYS A 41 20.69 41.05 -20.20
CA LYS A 41 21.93 40.45 -19.69
C LYS A 41 22.98 41.54 -19.47
N HIS A 42 23.68 41.45 -18.34
CA HIS A 42 24.78 42.34 -18.05
C HIS A 42 25.97 42.08 -18.98
N PHE A 43 26.63 43.15 -19.44
CA PHE A 43 27.73 43.06 -20.41
C PHE A 43 28.99 42.39 -19.86
N LYS A 44 29.20 42.41 -18.53
CA LYS A 44 30.31 41.72 -17.85
C LYS A 44 30.07 40.23 -17.58
N ASN A 45 29.03 39.63 -18.14
CA ASN A 45 28.78 38.20 -17.92
C ASN A 45 29.95 37.35 -18.45
N PRO A 46 30.36 36.28 -17.72
CA PRO A 46 29.85 35.86 -16.41
C PRO A 46 30.37 36.75 -15.27
N VAL A 47 29.51 37.04 -14.29
CA VAL A 47 29.85 37.87 -13.11
C VAL A 47 30.59 37.08 -12.03
N LEU A 48 30.44 35.75 -12.02
CA LEU A 48 31.24 34.85 -11.18
C LEU A 48 31.68 33.65 -12.01
N ALA A 49 33.00 33.58 -12.24
CA ALA A 49 33.63 32.57 -13.09
C ALA A 49 34.17 31.37 -12.30
N VAL A 50 34.29 30.23 -12.97
CA VAL A 50 34.94 29.01 -12.44
C VAL A 50 36.36 29.29 -11.96
N GLY A 51 36.82 28.46 -11.02
CA GLY A 51 38.19 28.48 -10.53
C GLY A 51 39.24 28.11 -11.59
N LEU A 52 40.50 28.22 -11.21
CA LEU A 52 41.65 27.78 -12.01
C LEU A 52 41.65 26.25 -12.19
N ASN A 53 42.43 25.77 -13.15
CA ASN A 53 42.59 24.32 -13.34
C ASN A 53 43.04 23.63 -12.04
N ASN A 54 42.39 22.51 -11.71
CA ASN A 54 42.55 21.71 -10.48
C ASN A 54 41.89 22.27 -9.22
N GLU A 55 41.27 23.46 -9.27
CA GLU A 55 40.43 23.92 -8.17
C GLU A 55 39.12 23.12 -8.11
N TRP A 56 38.52 23.07 -6.93
CA TRP A 56 37.33 22.28 -6.62
C TRP A 56 36.08 22.72 -7.41
N ASP A 57 36.07 23.95 -7.91
CA ASP A 57 35.01 24.61 -8.70
C ASP A 57 35.46 24.95 -10.13
N SER A 58 36.46 24.23 -10.66
CA SER A 58 37.10 24.52 -11.96
C SER A 58 36.28 24.20 -13.22
N LYS A 59 35.11 23.56 -13.10
CA LYS A 59 34.24 23.20 -14.25
C LYS A 59 32.84 23.75 -14.15
N VAL A 60 32.29 23.82 -12.95
CA VAL A 60 30.92 24.23 -12.69
C VAL A 60 30.90 25.18 -11.51
N ILE A 61 30.33 26.36 -11.73
CA ILE A 61 29.73 27.22 -10.71
C ILE A 61 28.28 27.47 -11.13
N SER A 62 27.33 27.07 -10.28
CA SER A 62 25.90 27.14 -10.60
C SER A 62 25.03 27.27 -9.35
N GLU A 63 23.71 27.36 -9.54
CA GLU A 63 22.69 27.23 -8.49
C GLU A 63 22.92 28.22 -7.33
N ALA A 64 23.09 29.49 -7.69
CA ALA A 64 23.38 30.56 -6.75
C ALA A 64 22.22 30.80 -5.75
N SER A 65 22.57 31.06 -4.50
CA SER A 65 21.70 31.69 -3.50
C SER A 65 22.31 33.02 -3.09
N VAL A 66 21.63 34.11 -3.43
CA VAL A 66 22.05 35.49 -3.14
C VAL A 66 21.12 36.12 -2.11
N ILE A 67 21.69 36.82 -1.14
CA ILE A 67 20.95 37.73 -0.24
C ILE A 67 21.66 39.07 -0.18
N LYS A 68 20.92 40.12 0.13
CA LYS A 68 21.48 41.42 0.51
C LYS A 68 21.59 41.47 2.03
N ASN A 69 22.78 41.73 2.55
CA ASN A 69 23.06 41.90 3.97
C ASN A 69 23.71 43.27 4.18
N GLU A 70 22.94 44.21 4.74
CA GLU A 70 23.33 45.62 4.87
C GLU A 70 23.71 46.18 3.48
N ASP A 71 24.93 46.70 3.33
CA ASP A 71 25.42 47.31 2.09
C ASP A 71 26.14 46.31 1.16
N GLN A 72 26.06 45.01 1.44
CA GLN A 72 26.78 43.98 0.69
C GLN A 72 25.86 42.84 0.23
N TYR A 73 26.08 42.35 -0.98
CA TYR A 73 25.52 41.09 -1.48
C TYR A 73 26.41 39.92 -1.09
N LEU A 74 25.77 38.86 -0.60
CA LEU A 74 26.40 37.60 -0.26
C LEU A 74 25.88 36.52 -1.22
N ILE A 75 26.76 35.68 -1.76
CA ILE A 75 26.39 34.56 -2.62
C ILE A 75 26.97 33.25 -2.09
N TRP A 76 26.12 32.22 -2.03
CA TRP A 76 26.53 30.83 -1.91
C TRP A 76 26.27 30.13 -3.24
N TYR A 77 27.20 29.29 -3.67
CA TYR A 77 27.13 28.65 -5.00
C TYR A 77 27.59 27.20 -4.96
N LEU A 78 27.03 26.37 -5.83
CA LEU A 78 27.56 25.03 -6.10
C LEU A 78 28.86 25.17 -6.87
N GLY A 79 29.92 24.49 -6.44
CA GLY A 79 31.15 24.29 -7.20
C GLY A 79 31.45 22.81 -7.43
N TYR A 80 31.94 22.50 -8.64
CA TYR A 80 32.35 21.15 -9.03
C TYR A 80 33.45 21.15 -10.08
N ASN A 81 34.39 20.22 -9.94
CA ASN A 81 35.57 20.08 -10.80
C ASN A 81 35.39 19.02 -11.91
N GLY A 82 34.23 18.37 -12.00
CA GLY A 82 33.98 17.32 -13.01
C GLY A 82 34.28 15.89 -12.57
N PHE A 83 34.74 15.65 -11.33
CA PHE A 83 35.17 14.32 -10.87
C PHE A 83 34.38 13.77 -9.68
N ASN A 84 33.98 12.49 -9.78
CA ASN A 84 33.39 11.68 -8.70
C ASN A 84 32.12 12.25 -8.02
N GLU A 85 31.41 13.17 -8.66
CA GLU A 85 30.23 13.85 -8.08
C GLU A 85 30.54 14.53 -6.72
N ARG A 86 31.78 14.99 -6.54
CA ARG A 86 32.27 15.71 -5.36
C ARG A 86 31.81 17.18 -5.35
N TYR A 87 30.49 17.37 -5.37
CA TYR A 87 29.85 18.68 -5.26
C TYR A 87 30.11 19.32 -3.89
N GLN A 88 30.40 20.63 -3.87
CA GLN A 88 30.64 21.41 -2.65
C GLN A 88 30.04 22.81 -2.78
N ILE A 89 29.90 23.54 -1.67
CA ILE A 89 29.30 24.88 -1.66
C ILE A 89 30.36 25.93 -1.29
N GLY A 90 30.51 26.92 -2.15
CA GLY A 90 31.40 28.07 -1.96
C GLY A 90 30.65 29.33 -1.58
N PHE A 91 31.41 30.36 -1.23
CA PHE A 91 30.94 31.67 -0.78
C PHE A 91 31.72 32.80 -1.46
N ALA A 92 31.03 33.89 -1.79
CA ALA A 92 31.63 35.13 -2.27
C ALA A 92 30.82 36.35 -1.81
N THR A 93 31.43 37.52 -1.86
CA THR A 93 30.79 38.78 -1.49
C THR A 93 30.91 39.82 -2.62
N SER A 94 30.00 40.78 -2.66
CA SER A 94 30.00 41.84 -3.66
C SER A 94 29.29 43.09 -3.14
N LEU A 95 29.79 44.28 -3.43
CA LEU A 95 29.12 45.54 -3.08
C LEU A 95 28.00 45.91 -4.07
N ASP A 96 28.06 45.41 -5.30
CA ASP A 96 27.16 45.80 -6.39
C ASP A 96 26.41 44.62 -7.03
N GLY A 97 26.67 43.40 -6.58
CA GLY A 97 26.09 42.17 -7.11
C GLY A 97 26.68 41.74 -8.46
N VAL A 98 27.70 42.44 -8.98
CA VAL A 98 28.31 42.22 -10.29
C VAL A 98 29.79 41.86 -10.16
N ASN A 99 30.54 42.55 -9.31
CA ASN A 99 31.94 42.24 -9.07
C ASN A 99 32.05 41.44 -7.76
N TRP A 100 32.34 40.14 -7.88
CA TRP A 100 32.35 39.20 -6.76
C TRP A 100 33.78 38.86 -6.31
N GLU A 101 34.00 38.86 -5.00
CA GLU A 101 35.23 38.40 -4.34
C GLU A 101 34.97 37.04 -3.68
N LYS A 102 35.59 35.98 -4.19
CA LYS A 102 35.48 34.63 -3.60
C LYS A 102 36.20 34.58 -2.25
N TYR A 103 35.58 33.94 -1.28
CA TYR A 103 36.23 33.65 -0.01
C TYR A 103 37.47 32.78 -0.21
N THR A 104 38.59 33.19 0.38
CA THR A 104 39.91 32.59 0.15
C THR A 104 40.02 31.15 0.66
N SER A 105 39.25 30.80 1.70
CA SER A 105 39.22 29.44 2.27
C SER A 105 38.00 28.63 1.82
N ASN A 106 37.45 28.93 0.64
CA ASN A 106 36.42 28.08 0.03
C ASN A 106 36.90 26.64 -0.15
N PRO A 107 35.99 25.64 -0.14
CA PRO A 107 34.54 25.73 0.05
C PRO A 107 34.10 25.90 1.52
N VAL A 108 32.92 26.47 1.74
CA VAL A 108 32.35 26.74 3.08
C VAL A 108 31.44 25.63 3.62
N LEU A 109 30.92 24.76 2.74
CA LEU A 109 30.25 23.51 3.14
C LEU A 109 30.70 22.37 2.23
N THR A 110 31.15 21.28 2.85
CA THR A 110 31.65 20.08 2.15
C THR A 110 30.81 18.85 2.50
N TYR A 111 31.00 17.76 1.74
CA TYR A 111 30.44 16.45 2.06
C TYR A 111 31.00 15.90 3.37
N SER A 112 30.22 15.06 4.05
CA SER A 112 30.66 14.43 5.31
C SER A 112 31.63 13.28 5.06
N ALA A 113 32.37 12.85 6.09
CA ALA A 113 33.22 11.66 5.98
C ALA A 113 32.41 10.37 5.77
N THR A 114 31.20 10.31 6.33
CA THR A 114 30.27 9.18 6.25
C THR A 114 28.82 9.69 6.32
N GLY A 115 27.88 8.92 5.78
CA GLY A 115 26.44 9.14 5.99
C GLY A 115 25.72 9.64 4.75
N TRP A 116 24.58 10.29 4.94
CA TRP A 116 23.63 10.60 3.86
C TRP A 116 24.13 11.63 2.84
N ASP A 117 25.16 12.40 3.19
CA ASP A 117 25.79 13.47 2.41
C ASP A 117 27.31 13.24 2.22
N ASP A 118 27.77 11.98 2.23
CA ASP A 118 29.20 11.62 2.16
C ASP A 118 29.85 11.68 0.78
N ARG A 119 29.05 11.94 -0.26
CA ARG A 119 29.52 12.02 -1.64
C ARG A 119 29.60 13.45 -2.15
N GLY A 120 28.54 14.25 -1.99
CA GLY A 120 28.51 15.64 -2.45
C GLY A 120 27.34 16.43 -1.88
N VAL A 121 27.53 17.75 -1.73
CA VAL A 121 26.52 18.73 -1.30
C VAL A 121 26.34 19.81 -2.36
N ALA A 122 25.10 20.22 -2.63
CA ALA A 122 24.74 21.08 -3.76
C ALA A 122 23.49 21.92 -3.48
N HIS A 123 23.12 22.80 -4.43
CA HIS A 123 21.89 23.61 -4.40
C HIS A 123 21.69 24.38 -3.08
N PRO A 124 22.61 25.28 -2.71
CA PRO A 124 22.44 26.10 -1.52
C PRO A 124 21.20 27.00 -1.67
N MET A 125 20.40 27.09 -0.61
CA MET A 125 19.35 28.09 -0.46
C MET A 125 19.47 28.69 0.94
N VAL A 126 19.79 29.98 1.01
CA VAL A 126 20.09 30.68 2.26
C VAL A 126 19.08 31.78 2.53
N LEU A 127 18.58 31.81 3.76
CA LEU A 127 17.83 32.93 4.34
C LEU A 127 18.54 33.41 5.61
N LYS A 128 18.46 34.72 5.90
CA LYS A 128 18.91 35.27 7.19
C LYS A 128 17.69 35.65 8.02
N ILE A 129 17.53 35.03 9.19
CA ILE A 129 16.41 35.23 10.10
C ILE A 129 16.97 35.41 11.51
N ASN A 130 16.59 36.48 12.21
CA ASN A 130 17.05 36.78 13.57
C ASN A 130 18.59 36.71 13.73
N ASN A 131 19.33 37.29 12.78
CA ASN A 131 20.80 37.25 12.70
C ASN A 131 21.45 35.86 12.55
N ILE A 132 20.67 34.82 12.28
CA ILE A 132 21.18 33.48 11.95
C ILE A 132 20.97 33.24 10.45
N TYR A 133 21.97 32.69 9.79
CA TYR A 133 21.86 32.18 8.43
C TYR A 133 21.35 30.74 8.48
N HIS A 134 20.33 30.46 7.70
CA HIS A 134 19.66 29.18 7.56
C HIS A 134 19.89 28.68 6.13
N MET A 135 20.58 27.57 5.96
CA MET A 135 20.83 26.94 4.65
C MET A 135 20.06 25.64 4.51
N TRP A 136 19.26 25.55 3.46
CA TRP A 136 18.76 24.30 2.91
C TRP A 136 19.67 23.91 1.75
N TYR A 137 20.09 22.65 1.70
CA TYR A 137 21.00 22.16 0.66
C TYR A 137 20.65 20.73 0.26
N SER A 138 20.92 20.36 -0.98
CA SER A 138 20.79 18.98 -1.45
C SER A 138 22.08 18.21 -1.17
N ALA A 139 21.99 16.90 -0.97
CA ALA A 139 23.16 16.04 -0.92
C ALA A 139 22.89 14.63 -1.46
N ILE A 140 23.98 13.93 -1.75
CA ILE A 140 24.02 12.54 -2.19
C ILE A 140 25.01 11.73 -1.35
N SER A 141 24.81 10.41 -1.31
CA SER A 141 25.70 9.45 -0.64
C SER A 141 26.16 8.35 -1.60
N PHE A 142 27.34 7.76 -1.32
CA PHE A 142 27.84 6.59 -2.04
C PHE A 142 26.94 5.36 -1.89
N LEU A 143 26.20 5.24 -0.78
CA LEU A 143 25.34 4.09 -0.49
C LEU A 143 23.93 4.21 -1.08
N SER A 144 23.61 5.32 -1.74
CA SER A 144 22.26 5.54 -2.31
C SER A 144 22.22 5.04 -3.76
N ILE A 145 21.36 4.06 -4.03
CA ILE A 145 21.19 3.44 -5.35
C ILE A 145 20.13 4.16 -6.22
N PHE A 146 18.94 4.47 -5.69
CA PHE A 146 17.93 5.40 -6.24
C PHE A 146 16.72 5.47 -5.29
N PRO A 147 16.04 6.62 -5.08
CA PRO A 147 16.48 7.98 -5.41
C PRO A 147 17.70 8.42 -4.57
N ARG A 148 18.64 9.16 -5.17
CA ARG A 148 19.94 9.53 -4.55
C ARG A 148 19.89 10.83 -3.76
N TRP A 149 19.26 11.87 -4.33
CA TRP A 149 19.22 13.22 -3.76
C TRP A 149 18.24 13.33 -2.58
N ARG A 150 18.68 14.03 -1.54
CA ARG A 150 17.89 14.39 -0.35
C ARG A 150 18.23 15.83 0.05
N ILE A 151 17.35 16.51 0.79
CA ILE A 151 17.59 17.87 1.29
C ILE A 151 17.93 17.84 2.79
N GLY A 152 18.99 18.54 3.16
CA GLY A 152 19.41 18.80 4.53
C GLY A 152 19.32 20.28 4.90
N PHE A 153 19.65 20.54 6.15
CA PHE A 153 19.62 21.85 6.79
C PHE A 153 20.91 22.13 7.56
N ALA A 154 21.38 23.38 7.55
CA ALA A 154 22.50 23.84 8.35
C ALA A 154 22.28 25.29 8.81
N THR A 155 22.90 25.67 9.92
CA THR A 155 22.87 27.04 10.43
C THR A 155 24.26 27.63 10.56
N SER A 156 24.36 28.95 10.45
CA SER A 156 25.60 29.70 10.64
C SER A 156 25.31 31.07 11.25
N THR A 157 26.24 31.61 12.02
CA THR A 157 26.18 32.98 12.55
C THR A 157 26.94 33.98 11.69
N ASP A 158 27.82 33.52 10.80
CA ASP A 158 28.69 34.36 9.96
C ASP A 158 28.53 34.10 8.45
N GLY A 159 27.79 33.05 8.07
CA GLY A 159 27.57 32.64 6.68
C GLY A 159 28.72 31.81 6.09
N ILE A 160 29.78 31.57 6.86
CA ILE A 160 31.02 30.91 6.42
C ILE A 160 31.18 29.58 7.16
N HIS A 161 30.98 29.55 8.47
CA HIS A 161 31.09 28.34 9.28
C HIS A 161 29.72 27.75 9.54
N TRP A 162 29.46 26.55 9.02
CA TRP A 162 28.14 25.92 9.01
C TRP A 162 28.05 24.74 9.97
N ASN A 163 27.01 24.74 10.80
CA ASN A 163 26.62 23.64 11.67
C ASN A 163 25.50 22.84 10.99
N LYS A 164 25.82 21.65 10.47
CA LYS A 164 24.81 20.74 9.89
C LYS A 164 23.86 20.24 10.98
N TYR A 165 22.57 20.23 10.68
CA TYR A 165 21.55 19.72 11.58
C TYR A 165 21.73 18.22 11.83
N SER A 166 21.69 17.81 13.09
CA SER A 166 21.99 16.44 13.51
C SER A 166 20.95 15.41 13.04
N LYS A 167 19.73 15.84 12.73
CA LYS A 167 18.66 14.95 12.20
C LYS A 167 18.50 15.04 10.68
N ASN A 168 19.48 15.58 9.97
CA ASN A 168 19.48 15.51 8.52
C ASN A 168 19.44 14.05 8.03
N PRO A 169 18.83 13.78 6.86
CA PRO A 169 18.14 14.71 5.96
C PRO A 169 16.75 15.13 6.46
N ILE A 170 16.32 16.35 6.12
CA ILE A 170 15.02 16.93 6.53
C ILE A 170 13.91 16.79 5.48
N LEU A 171 14.27 16.49 4.24
CA LEU A 171 13.32 16.13 3.17
C LEU A 171 13.91 14.98 2.35
N ILE A 172 13.11 13.94 2.15
CA ILE A 172 13.45 12.76 1.35
C ILE A 172 12.32 12.48 0.37
N SER A 173 12.53 11.67 -0.67
CA SER A 173 11.44 11.17 -1.50
C SER A 173 10.51 10.24 -0.71
N ASP A 174 9.25 10.60 -0.60
CA ASP A 174 8.19 9.88 0.13
C ASP A 174 6.78 10.03 -0.50
N GLN A 175 6.66 10.81 -1.58
CA GLN A 175 5.46 10.93 -2.40
C GLN A 175 5.61 10.19 -3.74
N PRO A 176 4.55 9.59 -4.30
CA PRO A 176 4.65 8.70 -5.46
C PRO A 176 5.26 9.31 -6.72
N TRP A 177 4.92 10.57 -7.00
CA TRP A 177 5.40 11.30 -8.19
C TRP A 177 6.93 11.48 -8.17
N GLU A 178 7.55 11.41 -7.00
CA GLU A 178 8.99 11.57 -6.80
C GLU A 178 9.80 10.33 -7.20
N PHE A 179 9.14 9.18 -7.39
CA PHE A 179 9.80 7.93 -7.76
C PHE A 179 9.74 7.63 -9.27
N ASN A 180 8.96 8.40 -10.02
CA ASN A 180 8.83 8.24 -11.46
C ASN A 180 9.90 9.10 -12.17
N LYS A 181 10.93 8.49 -12.77
CA LYS A 181 12.01 9.17 -13.52
C LYS A 181 12.90 10.17 -12.74
N GLY A 182 12.69 10.36 -11.43
CA GLY A 182 13.42 11.36 -10.62
C GLY A 182 14.49 10.80 -9.70
N ASP A 183 15.66 11.44 -9.67
CA ASP A 183 16.83 10.98 -8.89
C ASP A 183 16.83 11.44 -7.42
N GLY A 184 15.67 11.85 -6.89
CA GLY A 184 15.47 12.26 -5.49
C GLY A 184 15.23 13.74 -5.26
N THR A 185 14.73 14.08 -4.07
CA THR A 185 14.37 15.46 -3.67
C THR A 185 15.60 16.35 -3.63
N SER A 186 15.63 17.35 -4.50
CA SER A 186 16.77 18.25 -4.71
C SER A 186 16.32 19.69 -4.93
N GLY A 187 17.28 20.62 -5.05
CA GLY A 187 17.03 22.00 -5.46
C GLY A 187 16.04 22.75 -4.56
N PRO A 188 16.28 22.88 -3.24
CA PRO A 188 15.36 23.62 -2.39
C PRO A 188 15.33 25.11 -2.76
N ASN A 189 14.15 25.69 -2.84
CA ASN A 189 13.93 27.13 -2.87
C ASN A 189 12.96 27.50 -1.76
N VAL A 190 13.36 28.37 -0.83
CA VAL A 190 12.61 28.63 0.41
C VAL A 190 12.21 30.09 0.53
N LEU A 191 10.93 30.36 0.80
CA LEU A 191 10.43 31.66 1.22
C LEU A 191 9.95 31.58 2.68
N TYR A 192 10.07 32.69 3.41
CA TYR A 192 9.54 32.82 4.77
C TYR A 192 8.60 34.02 4.81
N ASP A 193 7.34 33.80 5.18
CA ASP A 193 6.30 34.84 5.18
C ASP A 193 6.16 35.58 6.54
N GLY A 194 7.01 35.23 7.52
CA GLY A 194 6.92 35.72 8.89
C GLY A 194 6.29 34.73 9.87
N ASN A 195 5.63 33.69 9.37
CA ASN A 195 4.98 32.64 10.16
C ASN A 195 5.39 31.23 9.69
N LEU A 196 5.43 31.00 8.38
CA LEU A 196 5.72 29.72 7.75
C LEU A 196 6.88 29.84 6.77
N PHE A 197 7.64 28.76 6.70
CA PHE A 197 8.55 28.48 5.62
C PHE A 197 7.81 27.75 4.50
N HIS A 198 8.11 28.13 3.27
CA HIS A 198 7.53 27.60 2.05
C HIS A 198 8.67 27.12 1.16
N MET A 199 8.74 25.82 0.86
CA MET A 199 9.78 25.23 0.04
C MET A 199 9.20 24.71 -1.27
N TRP A 200 9.85 25.08 -2.37
CA TRP A 200 9.73 24.39 -3.65
C TRP A 200 10.96 23.51 -3.86
N TYR A 201 10.77 22.28 -4.32
CA TYR A 201 11.85 21.32 -4.53
C TYR A 201 11.63 20.53 -5.83
N HIS A 202 12.69 19.99 -6.40
CA HIS A 202 12.68 19.35 -7.71
C HIS A 202 12.79 17.82 -7.61
N VAL A 203 11.87 17.10 -8.29
CA VAL A 203 11.90 15.65 -8.63
C VAL A 203 10.88 15.34 -9.76
N PRO A 204 11.22 14.70 -10.89
CA PRO A 204 11.31 15.36 -12.23
C PRO A 204 10.40 16.58 -12.58
N GLY A 205 9.43 16.98 -11.75
CA GLY A 205 8.76 18.28 -11.75
C GLY A 205 9.12 19.08 -10.50
N ILE A 206 8.31 20.08 -10.15
CA ILE A 206 8.49 20.91 -8.95
C ILE A 206 7.38 20.60 -7.94
N GLY A 207 7.78 20.15 -6.76
CA GLY A 207 6.93 19.97 -5.60
C GLY A 207 6.98 21.18 -4.66
N TYR A 208 6.04 21.21 -3.73
CA TYR A 208 5.89 22.25 -2.72
C TYR A 208 5.71 21.63 -1.33
N ALA A 209 6.24 22.28 -0.30
CA ALA A 209 6.14 21.88 1.10
C ALA A 209 6.13 23.12 2.01
N VAL A 210 5.62 22.99 3.24
CA VAL A 210 5.67 24.04 4.25
C VAL A 210 6.27 23.55 5.56
N SER A 211 6.80 24.46 6.37
CA SER A 211 7.35 24.15 7.69
C SER A 211 7.14 25.31 8.65
N TYR A 212 6.96 25.02 9.94
CA TYR A 212 6.95 26.04 11.00
C TYR A 212 8.37 26.41 11.47
N ASP A 213 9.30 25.47 11.40
CA ASP A 213 10.63 25.59 12.02
C ASP A 213 11.79 25.52 11.01
N GLY A 214 11.48 25.28 9.74
CA GLY A 214 12.45 25.14 8.66
C GLY A 214 13.12 23.75 8.60
N THR A 215 12.81 22.84 9.52
CA THR A 215 13.45 21.52 9.63
C THR A 215 12.45 20.36 9.56
N THR A 216 11.19 20.61 9.90
CA THR A 216 10.09 19.64 9.83
C THR A 216 9.15 20.05 8.71
N TRP A 217 9.15 19.31 7.60
CA TRP A 217 8.45 19.70 6.37
C TRP A 217 7.18 18.88 6.12
N PHE A 218 6.12 19.56 5.71
CA PHE A 218 4.85 19.00 5.30
C PHE A 218 4.67 19.22 3.80
N LYS A 219 4.80 18.17 3.00
CA LYS A 219 4.65 18.27 1.55
C LYS A 219 3.19 18.45 1.15
N TYR A 220 2.96 19.24 0.11
CA TYR A 220 1.64 19.40 -0.50
C TYR A 220 1.14 18.05 -1.04
N PRO A 221 -0.06 17.59 -0.64
CA PRO A 221 -0.54 16.27 -1.05
C PRO A 221 -0.74 16.11 -2.55
N ASN A 222 -1.06 17.20 -3.28
CA ASN A 222 -1.29 17.18 -4.72
C ASN A 222 -0.05 17.62 -5.52
N ASN A 223 1.14 17.46 -4.95
CA ASN A 223 2.36 17.65 -5.73
C ASN A 223 2.41 16.70 -6.95
N PRO A 224 3.13 17.09 -8.01
CA PRO A 224 3.87 18.34 -8.17
C PRO A 224 2.97 19.56 -8.40
N VAL A 225 3.44 20.75 -8.01
CA VAL A 225 2.81 22.04 -8.36
C VAL A 225 3.17 22.53 -9.76
N LEU A 226 4.24 21.97 -10.35
CA LEU A 226 4.55 22.09 -11.77
C LEU A 226 5.04 20.74 -12.31
N SER A 227 4.27 20.14 -13.23
CA SER A 227 4.63 18.89 -13.91
C SER A 227 5.45 19.16 -15.17
N LEU A 228 6.20 18.16 -15.63
CA LEU A 228 6.77 18.18 -16.99
C LEU A 228 5.69 18.48 -18.03
N GLY A 229 6.08 19.27 -19.04
CA GLY A 229 5.21 19.52 -20.19
C GLY A 229 4.89 18.26 -20.97
N ASN A 230 3.83 18.31 -21.77
CA ASN A 230 3.49 17.24 -22.71
C ASN A 230 4.55 17.13 -23.81
N ASN A 231 4.65 16.00 -24.53
CA ASN A 231 5.71 15.70 -25.50
C ASN A 231 6.01 16.75 -26.60
N PHE A 232 5.15 17.75 -26.78
CA PHE A 232 5.32 18.83 -27.76
C PHE A 232 5.72 20.17 -27.13
N GLU A 233 5.81 20.24 -25.80
CA GLU A 233 6.17 21.42 -25.04
C GLU A 233 7.69 21.47 -24.80
N TRP A 234 8.20 22.68 -24.63
CA TRP A 234 9.64 22.99 -24.58
C TRP A 234 10.31 22.54 -23.26
N ASP A 235 9.54 22.11 -22.28
CA ASP A 235 9.93 21.67 -20.94
C ASP A 235 9.43 20.24 -20.64
N SER A 236 9.22 19.45 -21.70
CA SER A 236 8.68 18.09 -21.64
C SER A 236 9.65 17.03 -21.11
N PHE A 237 10.95 17.31 -21.13
CA PHE A 237 11.99 16.37 -20.70
C PHE A 237 12.54 16.71 -19.31
N PHE A 238 12.71 17.99 -19.01
CA PHE A 238 13.26 18.44 -17.73
C PHE A 238 12.56 19.71 -17.26
N ILE A 239 12.27 19.78 -15.96
CA ILE A 239 11.92 21.00 -15.23
C ILE A 239 12.71 20.99 -13.92
N GLY A 240 13.36 22.08 -13.55
CA GLY A 240 14.09 22.19 -12.27
C GLY A 240 14.74 23.55 -12.05
N GLY A 241 15.67 23.65 -11.10
CA GLY A 241 16.44 24.87 -10.84
C GLY A 241 15.56 26.08 -10.48
N GLN A 242 14.42 25.84 -9.83
CA GLN A 242 13.37 26.83 -9.64
C GLN A 242 13.73 27.90 -8.61
N ASN A 243 13.24 29.11 -8.85
CA ASN A 243 13.32 30.22 -7.92
C ASN A 243 11.97 30.93 -7.86
N VAL A 244 11.37 30.96 -6.66
CA VAL A 244 10.10 31.61 -6.40
C VAL A 244 10.33 32.91 -5.63
N ILE A 245 9.65 33.97 -6.06
CA ILE A 245 9.56 35.25 -5.37
C ILE A 245 8.10 35.69 -5.28
N TYR A 246 7.81 36.57 -4.32
CA TYR A 246 6.57 37.31 -4.24
C TYR A 246 6.87 38.79 -4.47
N ASP A 247 6.25 39.39 -5.48
CA ASP A 247 6.53 40.78 -5.91
C ASP A 247 5.52 41.81 -5.36
N ASN A 248 4.77 41.44 -4.33
CA ASN A 248 3.61 42.15 -3.75
C ASN A 248 2.32 42.09 -4.58
N LYS A 249 2.32 41.40 -5.71
CA LYS A 249 1.12 41.16 -6.52
C LYS A 249 0.84 39.67 -6.66
N GLU A 250 1.84 38.90 -7.05
CA GLU A 250 1.72 37.48 -7.33
C GLU A 250 3.01 36.73 -7.01
N TYR A 251 2.90 35.40 -6.88
CA TYR A 251 4.04 34.52 -6.84
C TYR A 251 4.54 34.27 -8.25
N LYS A 252 5.83 34.50 -8.49
CA LYS A 252 6.51 34.22 -9.76
C LYS A 252 7.55 33.14 -9.54
N MET A 253 7.41 32.03 -10.25
CA MET A 253 8.37 30.93 -10.29
C MET A 253 9.12 30.96 -11.62
N TYR A 254 10.40 31.29 -11.57
CA TYR A 254 11.30 31.08 -12.70
C TYR A 254 11.88 29.68 -12.59
N TYR A 255 11.87 28.91 -13.67
CA TYR A 255 12.40 27.54 -13.67
C TYR A 255 13.19 27.24 -14.94
N ALA A 256 14.13 26.30 -14.86
CA ALA A 256 14.81 25.76 -16.02
C ALA A 256 13.93 24.68 -16.66
N GLY A 257 13.78 24.70 -17.98
CA GLY A 257 13.06 23.68 -18.74
C GLY A 257 13.78 23.30 -20.03
N ALA A 258 13.60 22.06 -20.47
CA ALA A 258 14.10 21.57 -21.77
C ALA A 258 13.24 20.42 -22.31
N SER A 259 13.19 20.29 -23.64
CA SER A 259 12.76 19.09 -24.35
C SER A 259 13.96 18.21 -24.65
N GLU A 260 13.72 16.95 -25.04
CA GLU A 260 14.80 15.99 -25.29
C GLU A 260 15.71 16.48 -26.43
N GLY A 261 17.01 16.63 -26.15
CA GLY A 261 18.01 17.09 -27.11
C GLY A 261 18.07 18.60 -27.35
N ASP A 262 17.24 19.41 -26.69
CA ASP A 262 17.28 20.88 -26.78
C ASP A 262 18.05 21.52 -25.62
N ASN A 263 18.41 22.80 -25.78
CA ASN A 263 19.08 23.59 -24.75
C ASN A 263 18.10 24.03 -23.65
N TYR A 264 18.57 24.00 -22.41
CA TYR A 264 17.84 24.54 -21.25
C TYR A 264 17.50 26.02 -21.41
N LYS A 265 16.23 26.36 -21.23
CA LYS A 265 15.67 27.72 -21.22
C LYS A 265 15.11 28.05 -19.84
N ILE A 266 14.87 29.33 -19.57
CA ILE A 266 14.22 29.79 -18.34
C ILE A 266 12.76 30.09 -18.67
N GLY A 267 11.84 29.38 -18.03
CA GLY A 267 10.39 29.62 -18.08
C GLY A 267 9.91 30.40 -16.87
N LEU A 268 8.66 30.86 -16.95
CA LEU A 268 7.96 31.58 -15.88
C LEU A 268 6.59 30.94 -15.66
N ALA A 269 6.28 30.60 -14.41
CA ALA A 269 4.95 30.25 -13.95
C ALA A 269 4.49 31.27 -12.90
N ILE A 270 3.21 31.64 -12.91
CA ILE A 270 2.63 32.66 -12.01
C ILE A 270 1.45 32.09 -11.23
N SER A 271 1.26 32.56 -9.99
CA SER A 271 0.10 32.24 -9.18
C SER A 271 -0.22 33.38 -8.21
N GLU A 272 -1.50 33.69 -8.02
CA GLU A 272 -1.93 34.68 -7.02
C GLU A 272 -1.91 34.10 -5.60
N THR A 273 -1.90 32.77 -5.46
CA THR A 273 -2.01 32.10 -4.15
C THR A 273 -1.00 30.97 -4.02
N LEU A 274 -0.68 30.63 -2.77
CA LEU A 274 0.12 29.45 -2.45
C LEU A 274 -0.76 28.21 -2.31
N PRO A 275 -0.24 27.01 -2.62
CA PRO A 275 -0.94 25.77 -2.33
C PRO A 275 -1.25 25.69 -0.83
N TYR A 276 -2.51 25.41 -0.50
CA TYR A 276 -2.93 25.26 0.88
C TYR A 276 -2.51 23.89 1.43
N ILE A 277 -1.85 23.89 2.59
CA ILE A 277 -1.48 22.69 3.34
C ILE A 277 -2.12 22.80 4.72
N SER A 278 -2.91 21.78 5.08
CA SER A 278 -3.44 21.67 6.43
C SER A 278 -2.31 21.25 7.37
N LEU A 279 -1.81 22.21 8.12
CA LEU A 279 -0.76 21.99 9.11
C LEU A 279 -1.36 21.55 10.45
N PRO A 280 -0.70 20.65 11.21
CA PRO A 280 -1.15 20.29 12.54
C PRO A 280 -1.21 21.54 13.43
N THR A 281 -2.34 21.74 14.11
CA THR A 281 -2.51 22.86 15.02
C THR A 281 -1.49 22.75 16.14
N ILE A 282 -0.57 23.72 16.22
CA ILE A 282 0.30 23.86 17.38
C ILE A 282 -0.59 24.39 18.51
N THR A 283 -1.14 23.51 19.33
CA THR A 283 -1.73 23.93 20.60
C THR A 283 -0.58 24.45 21.45
N PRO A 284 -0.57 25.73 21.86
CA PRO A 284 0.44 26.21 22.78
C PRO A 284 0.31 25.39 24.05
N SER A 285 1.33 24.60 24.36
CA SER A 285 1.42 23.97 25.66
C SER A 285 1.71 25.08 26.66
N LEU A 286 0.66 25.61 27.29
CA LEU A 286 0.79 26.36 28.54
C LEU A 286 1.09 25.37 29.66
N THR A 287 2.26 24.71 29.60
CA THR A 287 2.91 24.24 30.82
C THR A 287 3.72 25.42 31.36
N PRO A 288 3.32 26.00 32.51
CA PRO A 288 4.16 27.00 33.16
C PRO A 288 5.44 26.29 33.60
N VAL A 289 6.57 26.70 33.03
CA VAL A 289 7.87 26.42 33.65
C VAL A 289 7.86 27.18 34.97
N SER A 290 7.96 26.45 36.07
CA SER A 290 8.06 27.00 37.42
C SER A 290 9.34 27.83 37.55
N SER A 291 9.23 29.15 37.45
CA SER A 291 10.22 30.09 37.96
C SER A 291 9.98 30.36 39.46
N PRO A 292 11.03 30.56 40.27
CA PRO A 292 10.89 30.66 41.72
C PRO A 292 10.15 31.93 42.15
N THR A 293 9.34 31.75 43.18
CA THR A 293 8.49 32.73 43.85
C THR A 293 9.28 33.94 44.37
N THR A 294 8.86 35.15 43.98
CA THR A 294 9.01 36.36 44.80
C THR A 294 7.66 37.03 44.94
N SER A 295 7.25 37.24 46.19
CA SER A 295 5.99 37.88 46.58
C SER A 295 5.99 39.36 46.20
N LEU A 296 4.78 39.90 45.93
CA LEU A 296 4.21 41.10 46.57
C LEU A 296 2.82 41.47 45.97
N SER A 297 1.84 41.54 46.88
CA SER A 297 0.61 42.38 46.99
C SER A 297 -0.38 42.65 45.82
N PRO A 298 -1.71 42.75 46.07
CA PRO A 298 -2.75 42.82 45.03
C PRO A 298 -3.39 44.22 44.80
N THR A 299 -4.33 44.24 43.82
CA THR A 299 -5.45 45.18 43.48
C THR A 299 -5.16 46.38 42.56
N PRO A 300 -6.15 46.90 41.76
CA PRO A 300 -7.54 46.45 41.55
C PRO A 300 -8.05 46.39 40.09
N THR A 301 -9.22 45.74 40.00
CA THR A 301 -10.16 45.57 38.90
C THR A 301 -10.73 46.88 38.34
N LEU A 302 -11.01 46.93 37.03
CA LEU A 302 -11.87 47.92 36.40
C LEU A 302 -12.93 47.21 35.53
N ASN A 303 -14.19 47.31 35.96
CA ASN A 303 -15.39 47.01 35.18
C ASN A 303 -15.77 48.23 34.35
N ILE A 304 -15.98 48.07 33.05
CA ILE A 304 -16.79 49.02 32.27
C ILE A 304 -17.82 48.26 31.43
N THR A 305 -19.06 48.56 31.73
CA THR A 305 -20.30 48.22 31.03
C THR A 305 -20.45 49.13 29.81
N VAL A 306 -20.84 48.60 28.64
CA VAL A 306 -21.44 49.41 27.56
C VAL A 306 -22.74 48.77 27.05
N ILE A 307 -23.73 49.66 26.96
CA ILE A 307 -25.16 49.54 26.69
C ILE A 307 -25.45 49.32 25.18
N PRO A 308 -26.62 48.78 24.78
CA PRO A 308 -26.85 48.23 23.45
C PRO A 308 -27.41 49.26 22.47
N THR A 309 -27.24 49.00 21.17
CA THR A 309 -28.27 48.97 20.09
C THR A 309 -27.64 49.35 18.74
N TYR A 310 -27.89 48.54 17.70
CA TYR A 310 -28.82 48.85 16.62
C TYR A 310 -28.78 47.71 15.60
N THR A 311 -29.94 47.11 15.35
CA THR A 311 -30.18 46.21 14.22
C THR A 311 -30.72 47.03 13.06
N PRO A 312 -30.23 46.79 11.83
CA PRO A 312 -31.13 46.72 10.68
C PRO A 312 -30.94 45.42 9.89
N THR A 313 -32.06 44.69 9.82
CA THR A 313 -32.64 43.98 8.67
C THR A 313 -31.77 43.12 7.77
N GLN A 314 -32.18 41.84 7.72
CA GLN A 314 -31.68 40.73 6.93
C GLN A 314 -31.63 41.03 5.42
N THR A 315 -30.52 40.63 4.80
CA THR A 315 -30.35 40.41 3.35
C THR A 315 -29.88 38.95 3.19
N PRO A 316 -30.37 38.20 2.18
CA PRO A 316 -30.51 36.75 2.26
C PRO A 316 -29.17 36.01 2.34
N SER A 317 -29.17 34.96 3.15
CA SER A 317 -28.17 33.90 3.24
C SER A 317 -27.69 33.49 1.84
N MET A 318 -26.45 33.88 1.50
CA MET A 318 -25.69 33.10 0.53
C MET A 318 -25.27 31.82 1.23
N THR A 319 -25.81 30.74 0.68
CA THR A 319 -25.55 29.35 0.97
C THR A 319 -24.08 29.14 1.33
N SER A 320 -23.84 28.50 2.47
CA SER A 320 -22.51 28.06 2.90
C SER A 320 -21.79 27.37 1.74
N THR A 321 -20.74 28.00 1.22
CA THR A 321 -19.75 27.34 0.37
C THR A 321 -19.26 26.12 1.15
N PRO A 322 -19.23 24.90 0.57
CA PRO A 322 -18.80 23.73 1.30
C PRO A 322 -17.35 23.95 1.72
N THR A 323 -17.11 24.00 3.03
CA THR A 323 -15.79 23.91 3.62
C THR A 323 -15.18 22.59 3.18
N PHE A 324 -14.17 22.64 2.31
CA PHE A 324 -13.38 21.46 1.98
C PHE A 324 -12.71 20.97 3.26
N SER A 325 -13.27 19.89 3.81
CA SER A 325 -12.68 19.16 4.92
C SER A 325 -11.27 18.72 4.51
N PRO A 326 -10.22 18.99 5.31
CA PRO A 326 -8.85 18.60 4.99
C PRO A 326 -8.79 17.11 4.67
N THR A 327 -8.15 16.74 3.56
CA THR A 327 -7.91 15.33 3.23
C THR A 327 -7.03 14.74 4.33
N PRO A 328 -7.46 13.66 5.01
CA PRO A 328 -6.86 13.23 6.26
C PRO A 328 -5.43 12.73 6.05
N THR A 329 -4.47 13.34 6.74
CA THR A 329 -3.19 12.71 7.09
C THR A 329 -3.52 11.38 7.77
N VAL A 330 -2.97 10.25 7.31
CA VAL A 330 -3.27 8.93 7.90
C VAL A 330 -2.78 8.93 9.35
N PRO A 331 -3.65 9.00 10.38
CA PRO A 331 -3.18 9.07 11.76
C PRO A 331 -2.59 7.72 12.15
N LEU A 332 -1.39 7.73 12.72
CA LEU A 332 -0.70 6.52 13.19
C LEU A 332 -1.56 5.73 14.20
N PHE A 333 -2.44 6.42 14.92
CA PHE A 333 -3.31 5.86 15.96
C PHE A 333 -4.66 5.37 15.44
N SER A 334 -4.98 5.51 14.15
CA SER A 334 -6.25 5.01 13.62
C SER A 334 -6.30 3.48 13.67
N PRO A 335 -7.41 2.87 14.12
CA PRO A 335 -7.50 1.42 14.27
C PRO A 335 -7.35 0.69 12.93
N ILE A 336 -6.78 -0.53 12.98
CA ILE A 336 -6.50 -1.37 11.81
C ILE A 336 -7.55 -2.46 11.68
N VAL A 337 -8.00 -2.78 10.46
CA VAL A 337 -8.88 -3.92 10.19
C VAL A 337 -8.27 -4.79 9.11
N ILE A 338 -8.01 -6.06 9.45
CA ILE A 338 -7.53 -7.08 8.51
C ILE A 338 -8.74 -7.92 8.08
N VAL A 339 -8.97 -7.97 6.76
CA VAL A 339 -10.03 -8.74 6.12
C VAL A 339 -9.38 -9.87 5.32
N PRO A 340 -9.50 -11.13 5.78
CA PRO A 340 -8.79 -12.24 5.18
C PRO A 340 -9.47 -12.75 3.91
N GLY A 341 -8.80 -13.67 3.22
CA GLY A 341 -9.24 -14.28 1.98
C GLY A 341 -10.20 -15.46 2.16
N LEU A 342 -10.57 -16.07 1.04
CA LEU A 342 -11.45 -17.24 1.01
C LEU A 342 -10.84 -18.40 1.81
N GLY A 343 -11.67 -19.06 2.64
CA GLY A 343 -11.24 -20.20 3.47
C GLY A 343 -10.53 -19.83 4.79
N ALA A 344 -10.28 -18.54 5.06
CA ALA A 344 -9.69 -18.08 6.32
C ALA A 344 -10.68 -18.00 7.49
N SER A 345 -11.97 -18.18 7.21
CA SER A 345 -13.03 -18.21 8.21
C SER A 345 -13.83 -19.51 8.09
N ILE A 346 -14.33 -19.99 9.22
CA ILE A 346 -15.06 -21.26 9.34
C ILE A 346 -16.30 -21.11 10.23
N ASN A 347 -17.36 -21.80 9.83
CA ASN A 347 -18.48 -22.16 10.69
C ASN A 347 -18.99 -23.54 10.26
N TRP A 348 -18.80 -24.56 11.10
CA TRP A 348 -19.15 -25.95 10.75
C TRP A 348 -20.64 -26.14 10.52
N ASN A 349 -21.48 -25.50 11.33
CA ASN A 349 -22.94 -25.62 11.21
C ASN A 349 -23.43 -25.06 9.88
N ASP A 350 -22.97 -23.86 9.51
CA ASP A 350 -23.32 -23.22 8.25
C ASP A 350 -22.73 -23.97 7.04
N LEU A 351 -21.51 -24.52 7.13
CA LEU A 351 -20.95 -25.33 6.04
C LEU A 351 -21.70 -26.66 5.86
N PHE A 352 -22.09 -27.31 6.95
CA PHE A 352 -22.82 -28.57 6.91
C PHE A 352 -24.32 -28.38 6.68
N SER A 353 -24.87 -27.16 6.76
CA SER A 353 -26.31 -26.92 6.60
C SER A 353 -26.81 -27.18 5.18
N CYS A 354 -25.94 -27.07 4.17
CA CYS A 354 -26.29 -27.09 2.75
C CYS A 354 -27.29 -26.00 2.36
N ASN A 355 -27.16 -24.85 3.02
CA ASN A 355 -27.86 -23.64 2.67
C ASN A 355 -26.97 -22.41 2.94
N LEU A 356 -27.38 -21.27 2.38
CA LEU A 356 -26.73 -19.97 2.60
C LEU A 356 -27.21 -19.27 3.88
N SER A 357 -27.55 -20.01 4.95
CA SER A 357 -27.84 -19.38 6.24
C SER A 357 -26.61 -18.62 6.74
N ASN A 358 -26.83 -17.39 7.20
CA ASN A 358 -25.77 -16.58 7.82
C ASN A 358 -26.02 -16.50 9.32
N SER A 359 -25.43 -17.42 10.07
CA SER A 359 -25.47 -17.41 11.54
C SER A 359 -24.72 -16.21 12.15
N ASN A 360 -23.93 -15.49 11.35
CA ASN A 360 -23.00 -14.42 11.75
C ASN A 360 -21.91 -14.84 12.77
N ASN A 361 -21.80 -16.12 13.10
CA ASN A 361 -20.86 -16.64 14.10
C ASN A 361 -19.69 -17.37 13.41
N TRP A 362 -19.07 -16.71 12.44
CA TRP A 362 -17.91 -17.24 11.74
C TRP A 362 -16.64 -16.89 12.48
N GLU A 363 -15.71 -17.83 12.53
CA GLU A 363 -14.49 -17.72 13.32
C GLU A 363 -13.26 -17.99 12.46
N SER A 364 -12.07 -17.69 12.97
CA SER A 364 -10.82 -17.94 12.25
C SER A 364 -10.66 -19.43 11.97
N MET A 365 -10.28 -19.78 10.74
CA MET A 365 -9.96 -21.16 10.38
C MET A 365 -8.74 -21.62 11.18
N PRO A 366 -8.86 -22.68 12.02
CA PRO A 366 -7.76 -23.26 12.78
C PRO A 366 -6.57 -23.60 11.89
N PHE A 367 -5.35 -23.48 12.42
CA PHE A 367 -4.07 -23.72 11.75
C PHE A 367 -3.77 -22.80 10.53
N TYR A 368 -4.70 -22.60 9.59
CA TYR A 368 -4.49 -21.75 8.41
C TYR A 368 -4.34 -20.28 8.80
N THR A 369 -5.25 -19.75 9.63
CA THR A 369 -5.15 -18.36 10.10
C THR A 369 -3.86 -18.14 10.88
N ALA A 370 -3.50 -19.12 11.72
CA ALA A 370 -2.30 -19.08 12.54
C ALA A 370 -0.99 -19.08 11.74
N LYS A 371 -1.00 -19.60 10.51
CA LYS A 371 0.19 -19.59 9.65
C LYS A 371 0.25 -18.37 8.74
N ILE A 372 -0.90 -17.88 8.27
CA ILE A 372 -0.93 -16.82 7.25
C ILE A 372 -1.11 -15.42 7.83
N TYR A 373 -1.93 -15.26 8.88
CA TYR A 373 -2.29 -13.95 9.41
C TYR A 373 -1.70 -13.67 10.79
N ASP A 374 -1.45 -14.69 11.61
CA ASP A 374 -0.81 -14.47 12.91
C ASP A 374 0.58 -13.84 12.80
N PRO A 375 1.43 -14.05 11.77
CA PRO A 375 2.70 -13.33 11.67
C PRO A 375 2.55 -11.81 11.73
N ILE A 376 1.65 -11.22 10.92
CA ILE A 376 1.40 -9.76 10.97
C ILE A 376 0.69 -9.37 12.28
N MET A 377 -0.29 -10.14 12.74
CA MET A 377 -1.01 -9.80 13.98
C MET A 377 -0.12 -9.88 15.22
N THR A 378 0.84 -10.80 15.23
CA THR A 378 1.83 -10.96 16.30
C THR A 378 2.75 -9.74 16.31
N ILE A 379 3.27 -9.31 15.16
CA ILE A 379 4.12 -8.11 15.09
C ILE A 379 3.34 -6.85 15.54
N LEU A 380 2.08 -6.71 15.13
CA LEU A 380 1.22 -5.61 15.61
C LEU A 380 1.08 -5.64 17.14
N ALA A 381 0.91 -6.82 17.74
CA ALA A 381 0.70 -6.98 19.17
C ALA A 381 1.99 -6.92 20.01
N SER A 382 3.04 -7.62 19.60
CA SER A 382 4.28 -7.80 20.37
C SER A 382 5.29 -6.70 20.11
N GLU A 383 5.50 -6.29 18.84
CA GLU A 383 6.55 -5.32 18.51
C GLU A 383 6.02 -3.89 18.54
N ILE A 384 4.83 -3.67 17.97
CA ILE A 384 4.21 -2.35 17.88
C ILE A 384 3.35 -2.04 19.12
N LYS A 385 3.05 -3.05 19.94
CA LYS A 385 2.28 -2.94 21.20
C LYS A 385 0.83 -2.50 21.00
N LEU A 386 0.20 -2.87 19.89
CA LEU A 386 -1.23 -2.65 19.65
C LEU A 386 -2.07 -3.76 20.31
N VAL A 387 -3.25 -3.41 20.80
CA VAL A 387 -4.15 -4.37 21.46
C VAL A 387 -5.20 -4.89 20.47
N ARG A 388 -5.30 -6.22 20.33
CA ARG A 388 -6.34 -6.87 19.51
C ARG A 388 -7.74 -6.52 20.05
N ASP A 389 -8.70 -6.33 19.14
CA ASP A 389 -10.09 -5.94 19.41
C ASP A 389 -10.28 -4.54 20.01
N LYS A 390 -9.20 -3.76 20.04
CA LYS A 390 -9.15 -2.34 20.42
C LYS A 390 -8.45 -1.51 19.35
N ASP A 391 -7.16 -1.75 19.11
CA ASP A 391 -6.33 -0.99 18.19
C ASP A 391 -6.21 -1.66 16.82
N PHE A 392 -6.33 -2.99 16.76
CA PHE A 392 -6.48 -3.72 15.51
C PHE A 392 -7.50 -4.85 15.60
N TYR A 393 -8.08 -5.22 14.47
CA TYR A 393 -9.19 -6.15 14.35
C TYR A 393 -8.97 -7.14 13.21
N PHE A 394 -9.42 -8.39 13.40
CA PHE A 394 -9.44 -9.42 12.36
C PHE A 394 -10.90 -9.78 12.07
N TYR A 395 -11.37 -9.51 10.84
CA TYR A 395 -12.77 -9.69 10.47
C TYR A 395 -13.03 -11.06 9.85
N THR A 396 -13.70 -11.94 10.58
CA THR A 396 -14.15 -13.25 10.08
C THR A 396 -15.56 -13.16 9.49
N TYR A 397 -15.82 -13.90 8.42
CA TYR A 397 -17.08 -13.80 7.67
C TYR A 397 -17.42 -15.08 6.89
N ASP A 398 -18.69 -15.23 6.53
CA ASP A 398 -19.19 -16.28 5.64
C ASP A 398 -18.78 -16.01 4.19
N TRP A 399 -17.57 -16.41 3.81
CA TRP A 399 -17.01 -16.19 2.48
C TRP A 399 -17.82 -16.78 1.32
N ARG A 400 -18.84 -17.60 1.59
CA ARG A 400 -19.69 -18.19 0.54
C ARG A 400 -20.68 -17.19 -0.04
N GLN A 401 -21.06 -16.19 0.75
CA GLN A 401 -22.12 -15.23 0.43
C GLN A 401 -21.74 -14.33 -0.76
N PRO A 402 -22.70 -13.81 -1.53
CA PRO A 402 -22.43 -12.84 -2.59
C PRO A 402 -21.73 -11.58 -2.08
N LEU A 403 -20.87 -10.95 -2.89
CA LEU A 403 -20.06 -9.77 -2.53
C LEU A 403 -20.87 -8.60 -1.98
N ASN A 404 -22.08 -8.35 -2.51
CA ASN A 404 -22.98 -7.32 -1.99
C ASN A 404 -23.30 -7.58 -0.50
N LYS A 405 -23.66 -8.83 -0.17
CA LYS A 405 -23.98 -9.25 1.18
C LYS A 405 -22.75 -9.20 2.09
N LEU A 406 -21.59 -9.58 1.56
CA LEU A 406 -20.32 -9.50 2.28
C LEU A 406 -19.96 -8.07 2.67
N GLY A 407 -20.05 -7.12 1.74
CA GLY A 407 -19.77 -5.72 2.07
C GLY A 407 -20.83 -5.09 2.99
N ASP A 408 -22.11 -5.48 2.90
CA ASP A 408 -23.14 -5.06 3.85
C ASP A 408 -22.85 -5.56 5.27
N ASN A 409 -22.45 -6.83 5.39
CA ASN A 409 -22.07 -7.42 6.67
C ASN A 409 -20.81 -6.75 7.22
N PHE A 410 -19.83 -6.42 6.37
CA PHE A 410 -18.65 -5.67 6.77
C PHE A 410 -19.00 -4.25 7.23
N LYS A 411 -19.92 -3.55 6.56
CA LYS A 411 -20.45 -2.25 7.03
C LYS A 411 -21.02 -2.36 8.44
N LYS A 412 -21.86 -3.37 8.71
CA LYS A 412 -22.43 -3.60 10.06
C LYS A 412 -21.34 -3.85 11.09
N TYR A 413 -20.33 -4.64 10.74
CA TYR A 413 -19.18 -4.89 11.61
C TYR A 413 -18.39 -3.62 11.91
N ILE A 414 -18.01 -2.85 10.88
CA ILE A 414 -17.29 -1.57 11.04
C ILE A 414 -18.08 -0.59 11.89
N ASN A 415 -19.40 -0.48 11.67
CA ASN A 415 -20.27 0.37 12.50
C ASN A 415 -20.27 -0.08 13.96
N LYS A 416 -20.35 -1.39 14.23
CA LYS A 416 -20.29 -1.94 15.59
C LYS A 416 -18.96 -1.61 16.27
N ILE A 417 -17.82 -1.91 15.64
CA ILE A 417 -16.52 -1.67 16.28
C ILE A 417 -16.20 -0.19 16.43
N SER A 418 -16.71 0.67 15.53
CA SER A 418 -16.52 2.13 15.62
C SER A 418 -17.16 2.77 16.85
N GLN A 419 -18.15 2.13 17.47
CA GLN A 419 -18.76 2.61 18.72
C GLN A 419 -17.80 2.52 19.92
N LYS A 420 -16.71 1.73 19.79
CA LYS A 420 -15.64 1.65 20.81
C LYS A 420 -14.62 2.79 20.70
N HIS A 421 -14.75 3.64 19.69
CA HIS A 421 -13.81 4.71 19.35
C HIS A 421 -14.49 6.07 19.37
N LEU A 422 -13.69 7.14 19.35
CA LEU A 422 -14.23 8.50 19.29
C LEU A 422 -15.10 8.70 18.03
N PRO A 423 -16.18 9.49 18.11
CA PRO A 423 -17.00 9.82 16.95
C PRO A 423 -16.16 10.32 15.77
N GLY A 424 -16.44 9.84 14.57
CA GLY A 424 -15.68 10.19 13.36
C GLY A 424 -14.42 9.35 13.12
N THR A 425 -14.07 8.41 14.00
CA THR A 425 -12.91 7.52 13.80
C THR A 425 -13.00 6.74 12.48
N LYS A 426 -11.96 6.86 11.67
CA LYS A 426 -11.74 6.07 10.45
C LYS A 426 -10.68 4.98 10.67
N PHE A 427 -10.73 3.93 9.85
CA PHE A 427 -9.96 2.70 9.98
C PHE A 427 -8.98 2.52 8.81
N ARG A 428 -7.77 2.05 9.12
CA ARG A 428 -6.80 1.57 8.12
C ARG A 428 -7.16 0.12 7.78
N MET A 429 -7.50 -0.17 6.53
CA MET A 429 -8.01 -1.49 6.14
C MET A 429 -7.00 -2.22 5.27
N ILE A 430 -6.87 -3.53 5.50
CA ILE A 430 -6.04 -4.46 4.73
C ILE A 430 -6.92 -5.61 4.28
N GLY A 431 -7.11 -5.79 2.98
CA GLY A 431 -7.90 -6.88 2.39
C GLY A 431 -7.02 -7.85 1.62
N HIS A 432 -6.99 -9.12 2.01
CA HIS A 432 -6.27 -10.16 1.28
C HIS A 432 -7.24 -10.94 0.38
N SER A 433 -6.86 -11.19 -0.89
CA SER A 433 -7.63 -12.05 -1.80
C SER A 433 -9.10 -11.61 -1.86
N LEU A 434 -10.07 -12.50 -1.63
CA LEU A 434 -11.51 -12.16 -1.52
C LEU A 434 -11.80 -11.00 -0.56
N GLY A 435 -11.05 -10.87 0.54
CA GLY A 435 -11.23 -9.80 1.51
C GLY A 435 -11.03 -8.40 0.92
N GLY A 436 -10.17 -8.25 -0.08
CA GLY A 436 -10.05 -6.98 -0.81
C GLY A 436 -11.26 -6.65 -1.68
N LEU A 437 -11.96 -7.65 -2.22
CA LEU A 437 -13.24 -7.44 -2.92
C LEU A 437 -14.38 -7.09 -1.95
N VAL A 438 -14.35 -7.62 -0.72
CA VAL A 438 -15.25 -7.19 0.36
C VAL A 438 -15.03 -5.70 0.66
N LEU A 439 -13.78 -5.27 0.78
CA LEU A 439 -13.44 -3.86 0.97
C LEU A 439 -13.87 -2.99 -0.22
N ARG A 440 -13.67 -3.48 -1.46
CA ARG A 440 -14.12 -2.82 -2.69
C ARG A 440 -15.64 -2.58 -2.67
N ASN A 441 -16.44 -3.62 -2.39
CA ASN A 441 -17.89 -3.48 -2.29
C ASN A 441 -18.30 -2.52 -1.17
N TYR A 442 -17.64 -2.64 -0.02
CA TYR A 442 -17.91 -1.78 1.13
C TYR A 442 -17.73 -0.32 0.78
N VAL A 443 -16.61 0.06 0.19
CA VAL A 443 -16.39 1.47 -0.11
C VAL A 443 -17.26 1.96 -1.26
N PHE A 444 -17.37 1.18 -2.34
CA PHE A 444 -18.20 1.52 -3.50
C PHE A 444 -19.66 1.86 -3.13
N ASN A 445 -20.29 1.03 -2.29
CA ASN A 445 -21.69 1.22 -1.90
C ASN A 445 -21.90 2.21 -0.74
N ASN A 446 -20.84 2.74 -0.14
CA ASN A 446 -20.94 3.57 1.06
C ASN A 446 -20.04 4.81 0.95
N PRO A 447 -20.53 5.90 0.34
CA PRO A 447 -19.78 7.16 0.26
C PRO A 447 -19.37 7.73 1.63
N ASP A 448 -20.13 7.41 2.68
CA ASP A 448 -19.88 7.76 4.08
C ASP A 448 -19.02 6.73 4.83
N HIS A 449 -18.33 5.84 4.11
CA HIS A 449 -17.53 4.77 4.72
C HIS A 449 -16.53 5.30 5.75
N LYS A 450 -16.17 4.42 6.69
CA LYS A 450 -15.16 4.69 7.72
C LYS A 450 -13.76 4.25 7.30
N ALA A 451 -13.53 3.98 6.02
CA ALA A 451 -12.18 3.70 5.52
C ALA A 451 -11.34 4.98 5.48
N LEU A 452 -10.14 4.91 6.06
CA LEU A 452 -9.11 5.94 5.99
C LEU A 452 -8.11 5.63 4.87
N THR A 453 -7.64 4.39 4.84
CA THR A 453 -6.77 3.83 3.79
C THR A 453 -7.20 2.39 3.52
N ILE A 454 -6.94 1.91 2.31
CA ILE A 454 -7.16 0.53 1.90
C ILE A 454 -5.91 -0.01 1.24
N LEU A 455 -5.43 -1.15 1.72
CA LEU A 455 -4.42 -1.95 1.03
C LEU A 455 -5.08 -3.25 0.63
N THR A 456 -4.98 -3.63 -0.65
CA THR A 456 -5.38 -4.95 -1.13
C THR A 456 -4.17 -5.80 -1.46
N ALA A 457 -4.17 -7.08 -1.15
CA ALA A 457 -3.03 -7.98 -1.39
C ALA A 457 -3.51 -9.23 -2.12
N GLY A 458 -2.99 -9.50 -3.32
CA GLY A 458 -3.41 -10.62 -4.18
C GLY A 458 -4.90 -10.58 -4.54
N THR A 459 -5.58 -9.44 -4.44
CA THR A 459 -7.04 -9.38 -4.64
C THR A 459 -7.40 -9.44 -6.11
N PRO A 460 -8.25 -10.38 -6.58
CA PRO A 460 -8.56 -10.53 -8.00
C PRO A 460 -9.56 -9.46 -8.48
N HIS A 461 -9.11 -8.22 -8.64
CA HIS A 461 -9.91 -7.07 -9.11
C HIS A 461 -10.41 -7.21 -10.55
N LYS A 462 -9.85 -8.15 -11.33
CA LYS A 462 -10.37 -8.56 -12.65
C LYS A 462 -10.76 -10.05 -12.71
N GLY A 463 -10.89 -10.71 -11.55
CA GLY A 463 -11.22 -12.14 -11.43
C GLY A 463 -10.02 -13.09 -11.48
N THR A 464 -10.27 -14.38 -11.27
CA THR A 464 -9.27 -15.46 -11.24
C THR A 464 -9.79 -16.68 -12.00
N LEU A 465 -8.90 -17.37 -12.71
CA LEU A 465 -9.26 -18.52 -13.54
C LEU A 465 -9.67 -19.74 -12.70
N ASP A 466 -9.19 -19.86 -11.45
CA ASP A 466 -9.55 -20.95 -10.53
C ASP A 466 -11.06 -21.07 -10.31
N SER A 467 -11.79 -19.95 -10.47
CA SER A 467 -13.23 -19.89 -10.28
C SER A 467 -14.03 -20.56 -11.41
N TYR A 468 -13.48 -20.65 -12.63
CA TYR A 468 -14.23 -21.13 -13.80
C TYR A 468 -14.59 -22.62 -13.71
N PRO A 469 -13.64 -23.55 -13.52
CA PRO A 469 -13.97 -24.98 -13.35
C PRO A 469 -14.89 -25.24 -12.16
N LEU A 470 -14.70 -24.48 -11.08
CA LEU A 470 -15.54 -24.58 -9.90
C LEU A 470 -16.98 -24.13 -10.17
N TRP A 471 -17.18 -23.04 -10.92
CA TRP A 471 -18.50 -22.53 -11.26
C TRP A 471 -19.23 -23.38 -12.31
N GLU A 472 -18.50 -23.85 -13.34
CA GLU A 472 -19.07 -24.58 -14.48
C GLU A 472 -19.36 -26.05 -14.18
N ASN A 473 -18.65 -26.66 -13.24
CA ASN A 473 -18.73 -28.11 -13.01
C ASN A 473 -18.69 -28.50 -11.54
N GLY A 474 -18.32 -27.58 -10.64
CA GLY A 474 -18.00 -27.90 -9.25
C GLY A 474 -16.64 -28.60 -9.09
N ASP A 475 -15.73 -28.44 -10.07
CA ASP A 475 -14.42 -29.08 -10.05
C ASP A 475 -13.46 -28.36 -9.09
N THR A 476 -13.19 -28.99 -7.95
CA THR A 476 -12.31 -28.46 -6.91
C THR A 476 -10.82 -28.54 -7.26
N LYS A 477 -10.43 -29.34 -8.26
CA LYS A 477 -9.02 -29.59 -8.60
C LYS A 477 -8.21 -28.30 -8.82
N TRP A 478 -8.84 -27.30 -9.43
CA TRP A 478 -8.19 -26.09 -9.90
C TRP A 478 -7.99 -25.02 -8.83
N ILE A 479 -8.53 -25.22 -7.62
CA ILE A 479 -8.38 -24.28 -6.52
C ILE A 479 -6.95 -24.42 -5.96
N ALA A 480 -6.09 -23.42 -6.17
CA ALA A 480 -4.73 -23.43 -5.66
C ALA A 480 -4.66 -23.37 -4.12
N ASN A 481 -5.60 -22.66 -3.48
CA ASN A 481 -5.67 -22.55 -2.02
C ASN A 481 -6.19 -23.85 -1.38
N ILE A 482 -5.28 -24.67 -0.84
CA ILE A 482 -5.62 -25.99 -0.28
C ILE A 482 -6.68 -25.91 0.85
N PRO A 483 -6.60 -25.01 1.84
CA PRO A 483 -7.65 -24.89 2.86
C PRO A 483 -9.04 -24.61 2.29
N ALA A 484 -9.16 -23.67 1.35
CA ALA A 484 -10.40 -23.39 0.64
C ALA A 484 -10.91 -24.61 -0.14
N LYS A 485 -10.02 -25.27 -0.88
CA LYS A 485 -10.28 -26.50 -1.63
C LYS A 485 -10.90 -27.57 -0.73
N THR A 486 -10.32 -27.80 0.44
CA THR A 486 -10.80 -28.74 1.45
C THR A 486 -12.20 -28.39 1.95
N LEU A 487 -12.44 -27.13 2.32
CA LEU A 487 -13.75 -26.72 2.83
C LEU A 487 -14.86 -26.82 1.78
N ILE A 488 -14.59 -26.41 0.54
CA ILE A 488 -15.54 -26.51 -0.56
C ILE A 488 -15.82 -27.99 -0.88
N LYS A 489 -14.78 -28.85 -0.93
CA LYS A 489 -14.96 -30.28 -1.15
C LYS A 489 -15.85 -30.90 -0.07
N ILE A 490 -15.64 -30.56 1.20
CA ILE A 490 -16.47 -31.08 2.30
C ILE A 490 -17.91 -30.64 2.18
N LEU A 491 -18.15 -29.37 1.83
CA LEU A 491 -19.49 -28.87 1.56
C LEU A 491 -20.15 -29.71 0.45
N LEU A 492 -19.46 -29.94 -0.67
CA LEU A 492 -19.95 -30.79 -1.77
C LEU A 492 -20.31 -32.21 -1.30
N LEU A 493 -19.38 -32.87 -0.59
CA LEU A 493 -19.56 -34.24 -0.09
C LEU A 493 -20.75 -34.33 0.86
N ASN A 494 -20.85 -33.42 1.83
CA ASN A 494 -21.92 -33.40 2.82
C ASN A 494 -23.29 -33.12 2.16
N CYS A 495 -23.38 -32.18 1.22
CA CYS A 495 -24.64 -31.85 0.58
C CYS A 495 -25.14 -32.96 -0.33
N LYS A 496 -24.25 -33.65 -1.05
CA LYS A 496 -24.60 -34.89 -1.76
C LYS A 496 -25.21 -35.93 -0.82
N LEU A 497 -24.60 -36.15 0.33
CA LEU A 497 -25.08 -37.15 1.30
C LEU A 497 -26.42 -36.78 1.90
N LYS A 498 -26.64 -35.53 2.32
CA LYS A 498 -27.92 -35.08 2.87
C LYS A 498 -29.08 -35.22 1.89
N LEU A 499 -28.80 -35.03 0.60
CA LEU A 499 -29.79 -35.14 -0.47
C LEU A 499 -30.04 -36.60 -0.90
N THR A 500 -29.22 -37.55 -0.44
CA THR A 500 -29.43 -38.97 -0.68
C THR A 500 -30.13 -39.59 0.53
N LYS A 501 -31.39 -40.00 0.42
CA LYS A 501 -32.13 -40.72 1.48
C LYS A 501 -31.50 -42.10 1.73
N SER A 502 -30.43 -42.19 2.50
CA SER A 502 -29.80 -43.47 2.85
C SER A 502 -30.42 -44.07 4.12
N GLN A 503 -30.79 -45.36 4.00
CA GLN A 503 -31.39 -46.20 5.03
C GLN A 503 -30.56 -46.28 6.32
N ASN A 504 -31.27 -46.34 7.45
CA ASN A 504 -30.73 -46.43 8.81
C ASN A 504 -30.27 -47.86 9.13
N ASN A 505 -29.00 -48.18 8.87
CA ASN A 505 -28.34 -49.32 9.51
C ASN A 505 -27.40 -48.85 10.63
N ASN A 506 -27.36 -49.60 11.73
CA ASN A 506 -26.75 -49.25 13.02
C ASN A 506 -25.21 -49.43 13.08
N THR A 507 -24.49 -49.51 11.96
CA THR A 507 -23.06 -49.90 11.94
C THR A 507 -22.16 -48.84 11.29
N PHE A 508 -20.89 -48.76 11.75
CA PHE A 508 -19.84 -48.02 11.06
C PHE A 508 -19.72 -48.50 9.61
N GLN A 509 -19.79 -47.58 8.66
CA GLN A 509 -19.83 -47.93 7.23
C GLN A 509 -19.12 -46.87 6.39
N GLU A 510 -18.25 -47.31 5.48
CA GLU A 510 -17.70 -46.47 4.41
C GLU A 510 -18.79 -46.19 3.37
N ILE A 511 -19.01 -44.91 3.06
CA ILE A 511 -19.97 -44.50 2.04
C ILE A 511 -19.23 -44.28 0.73
N ASP A 512 -19.57 -45.10 -0.27
CA ASP A 512 -19.09 -44.93 -1.64
C ASP A 512 -20.04 -44.00 -2.41
N LEU A 513 -19.68 -42.72 -2.49
CA LEU A 513 -20.48 -41.70 -3.17
C LEU A 513 -20.71 -41.99 -4.65
N ASN A 514 -19.82 -42.73 -5.31
CA ASN A 514 -19.97 -43.06 -6.73
C ASN A 514 -21.10 -44.06 -6.99
N LYS A 515 -21.58 -44.76 -5.95
CA LYS A 515 -22.68 -45.72 -6.02
C LYS A 515 -24.04 -45.11 -5.67
N LEU A 516 -24.08 -43.85 -5.26
CA LEU A 516 -25.32 -43.17 -4.89
C LEU A 516 -25.98 -42.55 -6.13
N ASN A 517 -27.30 -42.69 -6.25
CA ASN A 517 -28.09 -41.95 -7.23
C ASN A 517 -28.24 -40.50 -6.77
N LEU A 518 -27.28 -39.66 -7.15
CA LEU A 518 -27.25 -38.25 -6.80
C LEU A 518 -28.27 -37.48 -7.64
N LEU A 519 -29.18 -36.76 -6.96
CA LEU A 519 -30.21 -35.93 -7.61
C LEU A 519 -29.70 -34.55 -8.03
N THR A 520 -28.56 -34.12 -7.49
CA THR A 520 -28.03 -32.75 -7.61
C THR A 520 -26.57 -32.82 -8.05
N SER A 521 -26.20 -32.00 -9.03
CA SER A 521 -24.83 -31.94 -9.55
C SER A 521 -23.90 -31.13 -8.63
N ASP A 522 -22.58 -31.35 -8.73
CA ASP A 522 -21.60 -30.51 -8.01
C ASP A 522 -21.73 -29.03 -8.41
N ARG A 523 -21.92 -28.76 -9.70
CA ARG A 523 -22.23 -27.43 -10.24
C ARG A 523 -23.38 -26.79 -9.48
N GLU A 524 -24.53 -27.46 -9.39
CA GLU A 524 -25.71 -26.94 -8.70
C GLU A 524 -25.47 -26.69 -7.20
N ILE A 525 -24.72 -27.56 -6.53
CA ILE A 525 -24.36 -27.36 -5.12
C ILE A 525 -23.49 -26.09 -4.96
N VAL A 526 -22.45 -25.92 -5.79
CA VAL A 526 -21.60 -24.71 -5.76
C VAL A 526 -22.42 -23.46 -6.02
N GLN A 527 -23.23 -23.45 -7.08
CA GLN A 527 -24.00 -22.27 -7.45
C GLN A 527 -25.00 -21.84 -6.37
N ASN A 528 -25.60 -22.82 -5.67
CA ASN A 528 -26.57 -22.56 -4.61
C ASN A 528 -25.94 -22.26 -3.24
N ASN A 529 -24.72 -22.71 -2.97
CA ASN A 529 -24.13 -22.64 -1.63
C ASN A 529 -22.86 -21.79 -1.54
N VAL A 530 -22.23 -21.44 -2.67
CA VAL A 530 -21.04 -20.59 -2.75
C VAL A 530 -21.16 -19.62 -3.95
N PRO A 531 -22.23 -18.82 -4.06
CA PRO A 531 -22.49 -17.96 -5.21
C PRO A 531 -21.42 -16.90 -5.47
N VAL A 532 -20.57 -16.57 -4.47
CA VAL A 532 -19.43 -15.65 -4.67
C VAL A 532 -18.49 -16.10 -5.77
N ILE A 533 -18.40 -17.40 -6.06
CA ILE A 533 -17.49 -17.94 -7.10
C ILE A 533 -17.81 -17.36 -8.47
N LYS A 534 -19.09 -17.12 -8.81
CA LYS A 534 -19.46 -16.44 -10.05
C LYS A 534 -18.84 -15.04 -10.15
N GLN A 535 -18.78 -14.35 -9.01
CA GLN A 535 -18.24 -12.98 -8.91
C GLN A 535 -16.71 -12.95 -8.84
N LEU A 536 -16.06 -14.12 -8.90
CA LEU A 536 -14.62 -14.29 -9.08
C LEU A 536 -14.25 -14.63 -10.53
N LEU A 537 -15.21 -14.90 -11.42
CA LEU A 537 -14.93 -15.19 -12.83
C LEU A 537 -14.18 -14.02 -13.48
N PRO A 538 -13.22 -14.29 -14.38
CA PRO A 538 -12.46 -13.24 -15.07
C PRO A 538 -13.33 -12.30 -15.91
N VAL A 539 -12.93 -11.03 -15.98
CA VAL A 539 -13.52 -10.01 -16.88
C VAL A 539 -12.59 -9.64 -18.06
N PHE A 540 -11.78 -10.62 -18.47
CA PHE A 540 -10.87 -10.55 -19.61
C PHE A 540 -10.92 -11.88 -20.36
N ASN A 541 -10.43 -11.92 -21.60
CA ASN A 541 -10.48 -13.15 -22.40
C ASN A 541 -9.54 -14.20 -21.80
N PHE A 542 -10.10 -15.32 -21.33
CA PHE A 542 -9.35 -16.37 -20.62
C PHE A 542 -9.62 -17.79 -21.16
N ILE A 543 -10.47 -17.91 -22.18
CA ILE A 543 -10.79 -19.17 -22.86
C ILE A 543 -10.32 -19.12 -24.31
N LYS A 544 -9.71 -20.21 -24.78
CA LYS A 544 -9.33 -20.44 -26.18
C LYS A 544 -10.03 -21.66 -26.74
N LYS A 545 -10.74 -21.52 -27.85
CA LYS A 545 -11.32 -22.62 -28.62
C LYS A 545 -10.64 -22.67 -29.98
N GLU A 546 -10.05 -23.82 -30.35
CA GLU A 546 -9.28 -23.98 -31.58
C GLU A 546 -8.20 -22.89 -31.75
N GLU A 547 -7.45 -22.61 -30.66
CA GLU A 547 -6.41 -21.56 -30.57
C GLU A 547 -6.91 -20.11 -30.71
N THR A 548 -8.21 -19.89 -30.89
CA THR A 548 -8.83 -18.56 -30.95
C THR A 548 -9.38 -18.17 -29.58
N THR A 549 -9.03 -16.99 -29.07
CA THR A 549 -9.58 -16.48 -27.81
C THR A 549 -11.05 -16.11 -27.96
N ILE A 550 -11.89 -16.60 -27.06
CA ILE A 550 -13.30 -16.19 -26.95
C ILE A 550 -13.35 -14.84 -26.22
N ASN A 551 -14.13 -13.89 -26.74
CA ASN A 551 -14.33 -12.62 -26.07
C ASN A 551 -15.17 -12.83 -24.81
N PHE A 552 -14.72 -12.34 -23.66
CA PHE A 552 -15.42 -12.52 -22.39
C PHE A 552 -16.86 -11.98 -22.41
N ILE A 553 -17.15 -10.97 -23.24
CA ILE A 553 -18.50 -10.37 -23.37
C ILE A 553 -19.49 -11.39 -23.96
N GLU A 554 -19.00 -12.26 -24.83
CA GLU A 554 -19.76 -13.29 -25.55
C GLU A 554 -20.00 -14.55 -24.71
N MET A 555 -19.30 -14.69 -23.59
CA MET A 555 -19.46 -15.83 -22.69
C MET A 555 -20.83 -15.83 -22.00
N PHE A 556 -21.37 -17.03 -21.79
CA PHE A 556 -22.62 -17.26 -21.09
C PHE A 556 -22.48 -17.02 -19.59
N GLU A 557 -21.51 -17.69 -18.94
CA GLU A 557 -21.19 -17.45 -17.54
C GLU A 557 -20.15 -16.33 -17.44
N LYS A 558 -20.62 -15.13 -17.08
CA LYS A 558 -19.79 -13.94 -16.95
C LYS A 558 -19.98 -13.20 -15.63
N ASN A 559 -18.94 -12.48 -15.25
CA ASN A 559 -18.90 -11.64 -14.08
C ASN A 559 -19.23 -10.19 -14.42
N ASN A 560 -20.52 -9.83 -14.40
CA ASN A 560 -20.91 -8.43 -14.55
C ASN A 560 -20.60 -7.61 -13.28
N TRP A 561 -20.51 -8.27 -12.12
CA TRP A 561 -20.37 -7.57 -10.84
C TRP A 561 -19.09 -6.73 -10.77
N ILE A 562 -17.94 -7.28 -11.19
CA ILE A 562 -16.66 -6.53 -11.18
C ILE A 562 -16.73 -5.30 -12.08
N ILE A 563 -17.42 -5.40 -13.22
CA ILE A 563 -17.57 -4.31 -14.18
C ILE A 563 -18.47 -3.21 -13.58
N ASP A 564 -19.57 -3.61 -12.96
CA ASP A 564 -20.58 -2.72 -12.39
C ASP A 564 -20.15 -2.07 -11.07
N HIS A 565 -19.11 -2.59 -10.43
CA HIS A 565 -18.58 -2.10 -9.15
C HIS A 565 -17.10 -1.71 -9.29
N PRO A 566 -16.73 -0.71 -10.12
CA PRO A 566 -15.35 -0.26 -10.22
C PRO A 566 -14.80 0.14 -8.85
N PHE A 567 -13.49 -0.04 -8.63
CA PHE A 567 -12.90 0.51 -7.42
C PHE A 567 -13.00 2.04 -7.52
N PRO A 568 -13.60 2.73 -6.56
CA PRO A 568 -13.74 4.19 -6.60
C PRO A 568 -12.40 4.91 -6.36
N ILE A 569 -12.03 5.84 -7.25
CA ILE A 569 -10.69 6.48 -7.31
C ILE A 569 -10.77 8.02 -7.34
N SER A 570 -11.84 8.62 -6.79
CA SER A 570 -12.03 10.08 -6.79
C SER A 570 -11.44 10.78 -5.57
N VAL A 571 -11.22 12.10 -5.66
CA VAL A 571 -10.85 12.95 -4.52
C VAL A 571 -11.87 12.77 -3.38
N GLY A 572 -11.41 12.41 -2.18
CA GLY A 572 -12.24 12.12 -1.00
C GLY A 572 -12.36 10.63 -0.62
N TYR A 573 -11.85 9.72 -1.45
CA TYR A 573 -11.76 8.28 -1.15
C TYR A 573 -10.52 7.91 -0.30
N PRO A 574 -10.54 6.80 0.47
CA PRO A 574 -9.38 6.28 1.18
C PRO A 574 -8.21 6.07 0.22
N TYR A 575 -6.99 6.35 0.68
CA TYR A 575 -5.79 6.06 -0.11
C TYR A 575 -5.72 4.56 -0.38
N VAL A 576 -5.67 4.18 -1.66
CA VAL A 576 -5.72 2.78 -2.10
C VAL A 576 -4.33 2.33 -2.55
N TYR A 577 -3.89 1.20 -2.00
CA TYR A 577 -2.64 0.52 -2.35
C TYR A 577 -2.95 -0.91 -2.77
N SER A 578 -2.10 -1.48 -3.62
CA SER A 578 -2.16 -2.90 -3.96
C SER A 578 -0.80 -3.58 -3.79
N ILE A 579 -0.82 -4.83 -3.36
CA ILE A 579 0.32 -5.75 -3.39
C ILE A 579 -0.03 -6.86 -4.38
N SER A 580 0.81 -7.05 -5.39
CA SER A 580 0.69 -8.07 -6.41
C SER A 580 1.82 -9.08 -6.26
N GLY A 581 1.51 -10.38 -6.31
CA GLY A 581 2.53 -11.41 -6.38
C GLY A 581 2.98 -11.66 -7.82
N ILE A 582 4.25 -11.99 -8.00
CA ILE A 582 4.87 -12.26 -9.29
C ILE A 582 5.81 -13.49 -9.19
N ASN A 583 6.30 -13.94 -10.35
CA ASN A 583 7.24 -15.06 -10.52
C ASN A 583 6.68 -16.42 -10.10
N ASN A 584 5.35 -16.59 -10.12
CA ASN A 584 4.69 -17.88 -9.94
C ASN A 584 3.86 -18.25 -11.16
N LYS A 585 3.94 -19.53 -11.57
CA LYS A 585 3.13 -20.06 -12.68
C LYS A 585 1.65 -19.88 -12.38
N THR A 586 1.02 -18.98 -13.11
CA THR A 586 -0.36 -18.55 -12.91
C THR A 586 -1.16 -18.82 -14.18
N LEU A 587 -2.36 -19.39 -14.04
CA LEU A 587 -3.25 -19.67 -15.18
C LEU A 587 -3.58 -18.39 -15.94
N GLN A 588 -3.35 -18.39 -17.25
CA GLN A 588 -3.71 -17.30 -18.15
C GLN A 588 -4.84 -17.70 -19.11
N TYR A 589 -4.80 -18.93 -19.63
CA TYR A 589 -5.83 -19.43 -20.54
C TYR A 589 -6.22 -20.89 -20.25
N PHE A 590 -7.51 -21.18 -20.41
CA PHE A 590 -8.02 -22.52 -20.66
C PHE A 590 -8.17 -22.74 -22.17
N VAL A 591 -7.48 -23.74 -22.70
CA VAL A 591 -7.76 -24.26 -24.04
C VAL A 591 -8.86 -25.29 -23.90
N VAL A 592 -10.02 -25.02 -24.50
CA VAL A 592 -11.26 -25.78 -24.28
C VAL A 592 -11.70 -26.58 -25.49
N THR A 593 -12.51 -27.60 -25.23
CA THR A 593 -13.29 -28.34 -26.22
C THR A 593 -14.78 -28.24 -25.89
N ASP A 594 -15.63 -28.64 -26.83
CA ASP A 594 -17.07 -28.73 -26.56
C ASP A 594 -17.38 -29.69 -25.41
N ALA A 595 -18.43 -29.36 -24.65
CA ALA A 595 -18.94 -30.21 -23.60
C ALA A 595 -19.39 -31.57 -24.19
N SER A 596 -19.16 -32.65 -23.43
CA SER A 596 -19.74 -33.95 -23.79
C SER A 596 -21.27 -33.87 -23.71
N LYS A 597 -22.00 -34.75 -24.43
CA LYS A 597 -23.48 -34.78 -24.34
C LYS A 597 -23.98 -34.92 -22.90
N LYS A 598 -23.27 -35.71 -22.08
CA LYS A 598 -23.59 -35.89 -20.66
C LYS A 598 -23.41 -34.59 -19.87
N ASP A 599 -22.29 -33.89 -20.09
CA ASP A 599 -21.99 -32.61 -19.44
C ASP A 599 -23.00 -31.53 -19.86
N ALA A 600 -23.28 -31.40 -21.16
CA ALA A 600 -24.23 -30.43 -21.70
C ALA A 600 -25.66 -30.65 -21.16
N ASN A 601 -26.11 -31.91 -21.02
CA ASN A 601 -27.44 -32.24 -20.50
C ASN A 601 -27.68 -31.79 -19.05
N ILE A 602 -26.61 -31.58 -18.28
CA ILE A 602 -26.68 -31.07 -16.90
C ILE A 602 -26.15 -29.64 -16.78
N GLY A 603 -25.94 -28.96 -17.91
CA GLY A 603 -25.53 -27.56 -17.98
C GLY A 603 -24.06 -27.30 -17.64
N ASN A 604 -23.19 -28.31 -17.69
CA ASN A 604 -21.76 -28.12 -17.44
C ASN A 604 -21.02 -27.65 -18.69
N TRP A 605 -20.01 -26.81 -18.48
CA TRP A 605 -19.05 -26.39 -19.50
C TRP A 605 -19.70 -25.67 -20.68
N ILE A 606 -20.64 -24.77 -20.39
CA ILE A 606 -21.41 -24.05 -21.41
C ILE A 606 -20.47 -23.27 -22.34
N ASP A 607 -19.47 -22.61 -21.76
CA ASP A 607 -18.45 -21.85 -22.49
C ASP A 607 -17.22 -22.69 -22.92
N GLY A 608 -17.23 -23.99 -22.62
CA GLY A 608 -16.22 -24.96 -23.05
C GLY A 608 -15.49 -25.70 -21.91
N LYS A 609 -15.19 -26.98 -22.13
CA LYS A 609 -14.53 -27.83 -21.15
C LYS A 609 -13.01 -27.71 -21.25
N PRO A 610 -12.29 -27.37 -20.18
CA PRO A 610 -10.83 -27.34 -20.17
C PRO A 610 -10.21 -28.67 -20.63
N LYS A 611 -9.34 -28.59 -21.64
CA LYS A 611 -8.52 -29.71 -22.14
C LYS A 611 -7.05 -29.50 -21.84
N LYS A 612 -6.57 -28.27 -21.96
CA LYS A 612 -5.19 -27.86 -21.69
C LYS A 612 -5.19 -26.48 -21.03
N VAL A 613 -4.15 -26.20 -20.25
CA VAL A 613 -3.92 -24.88 -19.66
C VAL A 613 -2.67 -24.24 -20.22
N GLU A 614 -2.68 -22.92 -20.22
CA GLU A 614 -1.51 -22.08 -20.44
C GLU A 614 -1.28 -21.22 -19.20
N THR A 615 -0.02 -21.12 -18.81
CA THR A 615 0.41 -20.37 -17.62
C THR A 615 1.46 -19.33 -17.98
N VAL A 616 1.53 -18.30 -17.16
CA VAL A 616 2.52 -17.22 -17.24
C VAL A 616 3.18 -17.02 -15.87
N LEU A 617 4.32 -16.32 -15.79
CA LEU A 617 4.99 -16.05 -14.52
C LEU A 617 4.53 -14.73 -13.87
N GLU A 618 3.76 -13.93 -14.60
CA GLU A 618 3.18 -12.65 -14.20
C GLU A 618 1.95 -12.85 -13.30
N GLY A 619 2.14 -13.52 -12.16
CA GLY A 619 1.13 -13.67 -11.13
C GLY A 619 1.65 -14.42 -9.91
N ASP A 620 0.76 -14.64 -8.96
CA ASP A 620 1.04 -15.25 -7.65
C ASP A 620 0.67 -16.75 -7.58
N GLY A 621 0.34 -17.34 -8.72
CA GLY A 621 -0.09 -18.73 -8.82
C GLY A 621 -1.58 -18.98 -8.56
N THR A 622 -2.36 -17.93 -8.23
CA THR A 622 -3.83 -17.93 -8.15
C THR A 622 -4.42 -16.75 -8.93
N VAL A 623 -3.80 -15.58 -8.84
CA VAL A 623 -4.25 -14.31 -9.42
C VAL A 623 -3.13 -13.75 -10.30
N LEU A 624 -3.50 -13.43 -11.55
CA LEU A 624 -2.59 -12.73 -12.47
C LEU A 624 -2.26 -11.35 -11.90
N ARG A 625 -1.01 -10.90 -12.06
CA ARG A 625 -0.55 -9.56 -11.65
C ARG A 625 -1.49 -8.46 -12.15
N ASP A 626 -1.90 -8.53 -13.42
CA ASP A 626 -2.79 -7.53 -14.01
C ASP A 626 -4.22 -7.59 -13.48
N SER A 627 -4.62 -8.71 -12.86
CA SER A 627 -5.89 -8.85 -12.14
C SER A 627 -5.80 -8.36 -10.70
N SER A 628 -4.61 -8.37 -10.07
CA SER A 628 -4.41 -7.83 -8.72
C SER A 628 -4.20 -6.32 -8.67
N ILE A 629 -3.81 -5.71 -9.79
CA ILE A 629 -3.67 -4.26 -9.91
C ILE A 629 -5.06 -3.60 -10.02
N ILE A 630 -5.26 -2.54 -9.25
CA ILE A 630 -6.43 -1.66 -9.39
C ILE A 630 -6.11 -0.64 -10.50
N PRO A 631 -6.87 -0.61 -11.62
CA PRO A 631 -6.62 0.36 -12.68
C PRO A 631 -6.73 1.79 -12.17
N GLY A 632 -5.79 2.67 -12.50
CA GLY A 632 -5.86 4.10 -12.13
C GLY A 632 -5.25 4.46 -10.78
N ILE A 633 -4.68 3.51 -10.03
CA ILE A 633 -3.84 3.82 -8.86
C ILE A 633 -2.35 3.67 -9.22
N ASN A 634 -1.50 4.57 -8.74
CA ASN A 634 -0.05 4.53 -8.96
C ASN A 634 0.71 3.86 -7.80
N HIS A 635 0.02 3.06 -6.98
CA HIS A 635 0.51 2.51 -5.71
C HIS A 635 0.47 0.97 -5.67
N ASN A 636 1.02 0.31 -6.69
CA ASN A 636 1.16 -1.14 -6.71
C ASN A 636 2.58 -1.56 -6.31
N ILE A 637 2.70 -2.48 -5.36
CA ILE A 637 3.95 -3.10 -4.93
C ILE A 637 3.97 -4.53 -5.45
N GLU A 638 5.11 -4.96 -5.98
CA GLU A 638 5.29 -6.31 -6.48
C GLU A 638 6.19 -7.13 -5.56
N ILE A 639 5.76 -8.36 -5.28
CA ILE A 639 6.46 -9.28 -4.39
C ILE A 639 6.61 -10.61 -5.12
N GLU A 640 7.84 -11.11 -5.16
CA GLU A 640 8.09 -12.48 -5.62
C GLU A 640 7.60 -13.44 -4.55
N GLY A 641 6.71 -14.35 -4.94
CA GLY A 641 6.06 -15.25 -4.01
C GLY A 641 4.68 -15.68 -4.49
N ASP A 642 4.14 -16.69 -3.83
CA ASP A 642 2.82 -17.22 -4.15
C ASP A 642 1.70 -16.33 -3.57
N HIS A 643 0.46 -16.75 -3.78
CA HIS A 643 -0.73 -16.01 -3.36
C HIS A 643 -0.81 -15.78 -1.84
N LEU A 644 -0.14 -16.58 -1.01
CA LEU A 644 -0.12 -16.39 0.43
C LEU A 644 1.08 -15.52 0.85
N ASP A 645 2.17 -15.53 0.10
CA ASP A 645 3.35 -14.69 0.35
C ASP A 645 3.05 -13.19 0.28
N VAL A 646 2.08 -12.76 -0.55
CA VAL A 646 1.69 -11.33 -0.69
C VAL A 646 1.11 -10.71 0.58
N ILE A 647 0.74 -11.53 1.58
CA ILE A 647 0.29 -11.06 2.90
C ILE A 647 1.20 -11.55 4.03
N ALA A 648 1.75 -12.75 3.91
CA ALA A 648 2.44 -13.41 5.02
C ALA A 648 3.97 -13.28 4.96
N SER A 649 4.55 -13.07 3.78
CA SER A 649 6.03 -13.09 3.64
C SER A 649 6.66 -11.93 4.40
N LYS A 650 7.92 -12.11 4.84
CA LYS A 650 8.69 -11.04 5.50
C LYS A 650 8.70 -9.75 4.68
N LYS A 651 8.83 -9.88 3.35
CA LYS A 651 8.79 -8.76 2.40
C LYS A 651 7.41 -8.10 2.39
N ALA A 652 6.33 -8.87 2.28
CA ALA A 652 4.97 -8.36 2.32
C ALA A 652 4.65 -7.65 3.63
N ILE A 653 4.94 -8.29 4.76
CA ILE A 653 4.72 -7.71 6.08
C ILE A 653 5.48 -6.40 6.22
N LYS A 654 6.74 -6.31 5.78
CA LYS A 654 7.50 -5.05 5.80
C LYS A 654 6.79 -3.93 5.02
N TYR A 655 6.26 -4.23 3.83
CA TYR A 655 5.51 -3.25 3.06
C TYR A 655 4.18 -2.87 3.71
N ILE A 656 3.46 -3.83 4.29
CA ILE A 656 2.21 -3.57 4.99
C ILE A 656 2.49 -2.68 6.22
N LEU A 657 3.55 -2.94 6.98
CA LEU A 657 3.95 -2.11 8.11
C LEU A 657 4.36 -0.69 7.67
N ALA A 658 5.10 -0.56 6.58
CA ALA A 658 5.44 0.74 6.00
C ALA A 658 4.19 1.52 5.55
N TYR A 659 3.22 0.83 4.91
CA TYR A 659 1.90 1.38 4.57
C TYR A 659 1.16 1.84 5.84
N LEU A 660 1.22 1.05 6.91
CA LEU A 660 0.68 1.40 8.23
C LEU A 660 1.50 2.47 8.97
N LYS A 661 2.58 3.01 8.38
CA LYS A 661 3.49 4.02 8.95
C LYS A 661 4.37 3.54 10.11
N TYR A 662 4.65 2.24 10.18
CA TYR A 662 5.60 1.62 11.10
C TYR A 662 6.90 1.23 10.36
N PHE A 663 7.79 2.21 10.14
CA PHE A 663 8.99 2.05 9.28
C PHE A 663 10.21 1.40 9.97
N ASN A 664 10.29 1.48 11.31
CA ASN A 664 11.48 1.10 12.08
C ASN A 664 11.32 -0.22 12.86
N VAL A 665 10.30 -1.01 12.54
CA VAL A 665 10.08 -2.31 13.18
C VAL A 665 11.07 -3.30 12.60
N GLN A 666 12.02 -3.75 13.42
CA GLN A 666 12.91 -4.85 13.04
C GLN A 666 12.08 -6.14 12.98
N ILE A 667 12.13 -6.83 11.84
CA ILE A 667 11.49 -8.13 11.66
C ILE A 667 12.59 -9.17 11.84
N ASP A 668 13.05 -9.35 13.08
CA ASP A 668 14.17 -10.24 13.39
C ASP A 668 13.76 -11.72 13.25
N GLU A 669 12.48 -12.04 13.47
CA GLU A 669 11.91 -13.38 13.30
C GLU A 669 10.51 -13.29 12.66
N ALA A 670 10.43 -13.23 11.33
CA ALA A 670 9.22 -13.74 10.67
C ALA A 670 9.40 -15.26 10.58
N PRO A 671 8.48 -16.08 11.11
CA PRO A 671 8.62 -17.53 11.01
C PRO A 671 8.75 -17.92 9.53
N GLU A 672 9.64 -18.87 9.24
CA GLU A 672 9.76 -19.47 7.91
C GLU A 672 8.36 -19.94 7.51
N LEU A 673 7.80 -19.32 6.46
CA LEU A 673 6.45 -19.63 6.05
C LEU A 673 6.42 -21.05 5.53
N LEU A 674 5.49 -21.83 6.07
CA LEU A 674 5.19 -23.13 5.50
C LEU A 674 4.55 -22.88 4.14
N ASN A 675 5.30 -23.13 3.06
CA ASN A 675 4.78 -23.01 1.71
C ASN A 675 3.72 -24.09 1.48
N PHE A 676 2.44 -23.77 1.78
CA PHE A 676 1.33 -24.70 1.62
C PHE A 676 1.22 -25.26 0.20
N SER A 677 1.69 -24.51 -0.80
CA SER A 677 1.66 -24.93 -2.19
C SER A 677 2.43 -26.22 -2.45
N ASP A 678 3.44 -26.53 -1.63
CA ASP A 678 4.30 -27.71 -1.77
C ASP A 678 3.95 -28.85 -0.80
N GLN A 679 2.89 -28.68 -0.01
CA GLN A 679 2.56 -29.58 1.10
C GLN A 679 1.40 -30.49 0.74
N GLN A 680 1.41 -31.69 1.32
CA GLN A 680 0.25 -32.56 1.33
C GLN A 680 -0.43 -32.50 2.70
N LEU A 681 -1.74 -32.31 2.74
CA LEU A 681 -2.52 -32.22 3.97
C LEU A 681 -3.45 -33.43 4.11
N LEU A 682 -3.31 -34.18 5.21
CA LEU A 682 -4.33 -35.12 5.67
C LEU A 682 -5.26 -34.39 6.64
N SER A 683 -6.49 -34.15 6.21
CA SER A 683 -7.55 -33.54 7.01
C SER A 683 -8.55 -34.60 7.47
N ILE A 684 -8.79 -34.66 8.77
CA ILE A 684 -9.79 -35.53 9.41
C ILE A 684 -10.85 -34.61 10.00
N ILE A 685 -12.09 -34.72 9.53
CA ILE A 685 -13.16 -33.77 9.86
C ILE A 685 -14.41 -34.51 10.30
N LEU A 686 -14.93 -34.13 11.47
CA LEU A 686 -16.11 -34.72 12.08
C LEU A 686 -17.30 -33.75 11.95
N GLU A 687 -18.43 -34.21 11.41
CA GLU A 687 -19.61 -33.37 11.21
C GLU A 687 -20.14 -32.78 12.53
N LYS A 688 -20.11 -33.59 13.59
CA LYS A 688 -20.57 -33.23 14.94
C LYS A 688 -19.41 -32.93 15.88
N ASN A 689 -19.68 -32.19 16.95
CA ASN A 689 -18.63 -31.78 17.88
C ASN A 689 -18.01 -32.99 18.60
N GLY A 690 -16.69 -33.02 18.61
CA GLY A 690 -15.89 -34.06 19.25
C GLY A 690 -14.42 -33.72 19.12
N SER A 691 -13.61 -34.16 20.09
CA SER A 691 -12.16 -34.07 20.00
C SER A 691 -11.60 -35.31 19.29
N MET A 692 -10.56 -35.12 18.51
CA MET A 692 -9.86 -36.18 17.80
C MET A 692 -8.37 -36.10 18.10
N VAL A 693 -7.75 -37.25 18.28
CA VAL A 693 -6.31 -37.38 18.50
C VAL A 693 -5.80 -38.42 17.52
N LEU A 694 -4.84 -38.03 16.69
CA LEU A 694 -4.16 -38.89 15.73
C LEU A 694 -2.72 -39.09 16.21
N THR A 695 -2.37 -40.33 16.54
CA THR A 695 -1.02 -40.70 17.02
C THR A 695 -0.33 -41.61 16.02
N ASP A 696 0.95 -41.32 15.76
CA ASP A 696 1.90 -42.27 15.17
C ASP A 696 3.02 -42.58 16.16
N ASN A 697 4.04 -43.33 15.74
CA ASN A 697 5.15 -43.73 16.61
C ASN A 697 6.08 -42.57 17.02
N ILE A 698 5.89 -41.36 16.47
CA ILE A 698 6.84 -40.24 16.56
C ILE A 698 6.16 -38.95 17.04
N SER A 699 4.86 -38.78 16.78
CA SER A 699 4.14 -37.53 16.95
C SER A 699 2.64 -37.74 17.23
N GLU A 700 2.07 -36.77 17.94
CA GLU A 700 0.65 -36.65 18.18
C GLU A 700 0.12 -35.41 17.45
N SER A 701 -1.06 -35.54 16.83
CA SER A 701 -1.79 -34.43 16.22
C SER A 701 -3.17 -34.38 16.88
N ILE A 702 -3.55 -33.21 17.38
CA ILE A 702 -4.79 -33.01 18.13
C ILE A 702 -5.70 -32.13 17.28
N SER A 703 -6.99 -32.44 17.28
CA SER A 703 -7.99 -31.62 16.60
C SER A 703 -8.14 -30.25 17.26
N GLU A 704 -8.24 -29.21 16.44
CA GLU A 704 -8.84 -27.96 16.85
C GLU A 704 -10.33 -28.00 16.47
N ARG A 705 -11.18 -28.29 17.45
CA ARG A 705 -12.63 -28.53 17.28
C ARG A 705 -12.89 -29.74 16.36
N ASN A 706 -13.74 -29.59 15.36
CA ASN A 706 -14.17 -30.64 14.43
C ASN A 706 -13.10 -31.04 13.40
N MET A 707 -11.93 -30.43 13.39
CA MET A 707 -10.90 -30.67 12.37
C MET A 707 -9.55 -30.98 12.99
N LEU A 708 -8.90 -32.01 12.44
CA LEU A 708 -7.52 -32.35 12.68
C LEU A 708 -6.78 -32.32 11.34
N VAL A 709 -5.63 -31.65 11.30
CA VAL A 709 -4.78 -31.57 10.11
C VAL A 709 -3.40 -32.12 10.42
N LYS A 710 -2.92 -33.05 9.60
CA LYS A 710 -1.52 -33.48 9.61
C LYS A 710 -0.87 -33.08 8.29
N ILE A 711 0.20 -32.30 8.38
CA ILE A 711 0.99 -31.83 7.24
C ILE A 711 2.03 -32.90 6.90
N ASN A 712 2.18 -33.19 5.61
CA ASN A 712 3.09 -34.21 5.06
C ASN A 712 3.04 -35.51 5.86
N PRO A 713 1.87 -36.17 5.92
CA PRO A 713 1.75 -37.46 6.60
C PRO A 713 2.78 -38.44 6.03
N LYS A 714 3.41 -39.22 6.91
CA LYS A 714 4.35 -40.27 6.50
C LYS A 714 3.59 -41.56 6.27
N LYS A 715 4.02 -42.36 5.30
CA LYS A 715 3.51 -43.72 5.11
C LYS A 715 3.54 -44.49 6.43
N GLY A 716 2.43 -45.12 6.80
CA GLY A 716 2.34 -45.88 8.04
C GLY A 716 0.92 -46.09 8.55
N ILE A 717 0.88 -46.58 9.79
CA ILE A 717 -0.35 -46.83 10.54
C ILE A 717 -0.43 -45.81 11.67
N TYR A 718 -1.60 -45.17 11.76
CA TYR A 718 -1.95 -44.17 12.74
C TYR A 718 -3.08 -44.69 13.63
N LYS A 719 -3.10 -44.29 14.89
CA LYS A 719 -4.23 -44.51 15.80
C LYS A 719 -5.05 -43.22 15.90
N LEU A 720 -6.29 -43.28 15.44
CA LEU A 720 -7.25 -42.18 15.54
C LEU A 720 -8.21 -42.47 16.70
N ASN A 721 -8.19 -41.62 17.72
CA ASN A 721 -9.14 -41.63 18.82
C ASN A 721 -10.12 -40.48 18.64
N ILE A 722 -11.41 -40.74 18.76
CA ILE A 722 -12.47 -39.74 18.71
C ILE A 722 -13.23 -39.77 20.03
N LEU A 723 -13.38 -38.62 20.68
CA LEU A 723 -14.18 -38.44 21.88
C LEU A 723 -15.34 -37.47 21.60
N PRO A 724 -16.56 -37.99 21.39
CA PRO A 724 -17.72 -37.17 21.04
C PRO A 724 -18.25 -36.33 22.21
N GLU A 725 -18.70 -35.11 21.92
CA GLU A 725 -19.35 -34.21 22.89
C GLU A 725 -20.86 -34.39 22.98
N GLU A 726 -21.45 -35.10 22.00
CA GLU A 726 -22.87 -35.38 21.90
C GLU A 726 -23.16 -36.81 21.41
N THR A 727 -24.41 -37.25 21.63
CA THR A 727 -24.91 -38.53 21.11
C THR A 727 -25.76 -38.26 19.88
N SER A 728 -25.28 -38.63 18.71
CA SER A 728 -25.92 -38.34 17.42
C SER A 728 -25.37 -39.23 16.31
N ASP A 729 -26.09 -39.34 15.19
CA ASP A 729 -25.48 -39.81 13.94
C ASP A 729 -24.59 -38.70 13.38
N SER A 730 -23.42 -39.07 12.84
CA SER A 730 -22.41 -38.14 12.35
C SER A 730 -21.68 -38.71 11.14
N LEU A 731 -21.08 -37.83 10.34
CA LEU A 731 -20.16 -38.19 9.27
C LEU A 731 -18.71 -37.89 9.69
N LEU A 732 -17.80 -38.77 9.27
CA LEU A 732 -16.36 -38.55 9.35
C LEU A 732 -15.79 -38.51 7.94
N PHE A 733 -15.06 -37.44 7.65
CA PHE A 733 -14.42 -37.21 6.37
C PHE A 733 -12.90 -37.33 6.54
N LEU A 734 -12.27 -38.14 5.71
CA LEU A 734 -10.82 -38.19 5.55
C LEU A 734 -10.52 -37.60 4.18
N LEU A 735 -9.72 -36.53 4.13
CA LEU A 735 -9.35 -35.84 2.90
C LEU A 735 -7.84 -35.73 2.80
N LEU A 736 -7.29 -36.09 1.65
CA LEU A 736 -5.90 -35.89 1.31
C LEU A 736 -5.83 -34.86 0.19
N SER A 737 -5.23 -33.73 0.49
CA SER A 737 -5.25 -32.56 -0.38
C SER A 737 -3.83 -32.14 -0.74
N SER A 738 -3.63 -31.78 -2.00
CA SER A 738 -2.41 -31.17 -2.53
C SER A 738 -2.81 -30.06 -3.51
N ARG A 739 -1.83 -29.27 -3.98
CA ARG A 739 -2.09 -28.19 -4.93
C ARG A 739 -2.51 -28.70 -6.31
N GLU A 740 -1.78 -29.65 -6.88
CA GLU A 740 -1.93 -30.05 -8.29
C GLU A 740 -3.02 -31.12 -8.54
N GLU A 741 -3.34 -31.93 -7.53
CA GLU A 741 -4.30 -33.03 -7.65
C GLU A 741 -5.69 -32.63 -7.11
N ASP A 742 -6.73 -33.35 -7.55
CA ASP A 742 -8.02 -33.27 -6.88
C ASP A 742 -7.93 -33.96 -5.50
N ILE A 743 -8.82 -33.58 -4.60
CA ILE A 743 -8.84 -34.13 -3.25
C ILE A 743 -9.28 -35.59 -3.30
N ASN A 744 -8.38 -36.46 -2.85
CA ASN A 744 -8.71 -37.85 -2.54
C ASN A 744 -9.45 -37.89 -1.20
N PHE A 745 -10.60 -38.56 -1.12
CA PHE A 745 -11.40 -38.57 0.10
C PHE A 745 -12.02 -39.93 0.40
N LYS A 746 -12.35 -40.12 1.68
CA LYS A 746 -13.25 -41.16 2.16
C LYS A 746 -14.24 -40.58 3.15
N THR A 747 -15.46 -41.12 3.13
CA THR A 747 -16.52 -40.72 4.06
C THR A 747 -17.05 -41.92 4.79
N TYR A 748 -17.22 -41.77 6.10
CA TYR A 748 -17.71 -42.82 6.98
C TYR A 748 -18.93 -42.32 7.76
N LYS A 749 -19.95 -43.18 7.88
CA LYS A 749 -21.05 -42.97 8.83
C LYS A 749 -20.65 -43.47 10.20
N LEU A 750 -20.90 -42.65 11.22
CA LEU A 750 -20.65 -42.93 12.63
C LEU A 750 -21.93 -42.71 13.45
N LYS A 751 -22.03 -43.45 14.55
CA LYS A 751 -22.97 -43.22 15.63
C LYS A 751 -22.16 -42.83 16.84
N LEU A 752 -22.28 -41.56 17.21
CA LEU A 752 -21.57 -40.99 18.33
C LEU A 752 -22.36 -41.25 19.61
N LYS A 753 -21.64 -41.59 20.67
CA LYS A 753 -22.18 -41.61 22.03
C LYS A 753 -21.32 -40.68 22.86
N LYS A 754 -21.96 -39.69 23.48
CA LYS A 754 -21.29 -38.68 24.30
C LYS A 754 -20.34 -39.34 25.31
N ASN A 755 -19.12 -38.82 25.39
CA ASN A 755 -18.05 -39.28 26.28
C ASN A 755 -17.61 -40.75 26.11
N SER A 756 -18.03 -41.42 25.03
CA SER A 756 -17.59 -42.79 24.72
C SER A 756 -16.53 -42.75 23.62
N SER A 757 -15.29 -43.09 23.96
CA SER A 757 -14.18 -43.03 23.02
C SER A 757 -14.30 -44.08 21.92
N LEU A 758 -14.17 -43.65 20.66
CA LEU A 758 -14.09 -44.49 19.49
C LEU A 758 -12.64 -44.54 19.01
N GLN A 759 -12.12 -45.73 18.75
CA GLN A 759 -10.74 -45.96 18.31
C GLN A 759 -10.71 -46.60 16.94
N PHE A 760 -9.85 -46.05 16.08
CA PHE A 760 -9.66 -46.51 14.71
C PHE A 760 -8.18 -46.61 14.37
N GLU A 761 -7.87 -47.55 13.49
CA GLU A 761 -6.60 -47.66 12.81
C GLU A 761 -6.71 -47.00 11.43
N LEU A 762 -5.93 -45.94 11.21
CA LEU A 762 -5.84 -45.24 9.93
C LEU A 762 -4.54 -45.65 9.24
N THR A 763 -4.64 -46.37 8.12
CA THR A 763 -3.48 -46.66 7.27
C THR A 763 -3.35 -45.58 6.20
N TYR A 764 -2.13 -45.08 5.97
CA TYR A 764 -1.79 -44.15 4.89
C TYR A 764 -0.60 -44.69 4.09
N ASP A 765 -0.70 -44.63 2.75
CA ASP A 765 0.33 -45.08 1.79
C ASP A 765 0.52 -43.99 0.73
N ASP A 766 1.76 -43.54 0.57
CA ASP A 766 2.19 -42.47 -0.35
C ASP A 766 2.27 -42.92 -1.82
N THR A 767 2.26 -44.24 -2.08
CA THR A 767 2.39 -44.82 -3.43
C THR A 767 1.07 -45.21 -4.10
N ASN A 768 -0.04 -45.25 -3.36
CA ASN A 768 -1.35 -45.66 -3.89
C ASN A 768 -2.49 -45.07 -3.06
N PHE A 769 -3.05 -43.96 -3.54
CA PHE A 769 -4.03 -43.13 -2.83
C PHE A 769 -5.38 -43.81 -2.50
N ASN A 770 -5.71 -44.95 -3.13
CA ASN A 770 -6.87 -45.78 -2.72
C ASN A 770 -6.69 -46.47 -1.36
N LYS A 771 -5.57 -46.23 -0.66
CA LYS A 771 -5.20 -46.89 0.59
C LYS A 771 -5.23 -46.01 1.84
N ILE A 772 -5.86 -44.83 1.85
CA ILE A 772 -6.35 -44.31 3.14
C ILE A 772 -7.45 -45.27 3.59
N LYS A 773 -7.22 -46.03 4.65
CA LYS A 773 -8.20 -47.00 5.16
C LYS A 773 -8.39 -46.76 6.64
N LEU A 774 -9.65 -46.62 7.03
CA LEU A 774 -10.04 -46.55 8.42
C LEU A 774 -10.66 -47.88 8.84
N LYS A 775 -10.07 -48.51 9.85
CA LYS A 775 -10.58 -49.76 10.44
C LYS A 775 -10.95 -49.51 11.89
N SER A 776 -12.17 -49.89 12.27
CA SER A 776 -12.61 -49.87 13.68
C SER A 776 -11.75 -50.82 14.53
N ILE A 777 -11.34 -50.35 15.71
CA ILE A 777 -10.70 -51.16 16.75
C ILE A 777 -11.72 -51.54 17.83
N ASN A 778 -12.59 -50.60 18.25
CA ASN A 778 -13.55 -50.81 19.35
C ASN A 778 -14.93 -50.15 19.13
N TYR A 779 -15.36 -49.94 17.87
CA TYR A 779 -16.65 -49.32 17.52
C TYR A 779 -17.88 -50.16 17.85
#